data_AF-A0A9P1FNF2-F1
#
_entry.id   AF-A0A9P1FNF2-F1
#
_cell.length_a   1.000
_cell.length_b   1.000
_cell.length_c   1.000
_cell.angle_alpha   90.00
_cell.angle_beta   90.00
_cell.angle_gamma   90.00
#
_symmetry.space_group_name_H-M   'P 1'
#
loop_
_entity.id
_entity.type
_entity.pdbx_description
1 polymer ?
#
loop_
_entity_poly.entity_id
_entity_poly.type
_entity_poly.pdbx_seq_one_letter_code
_entity_poly.pdbx_strand_id
1 'polypeptide(L)'
;MGGVLDWLPLLSGTMHPRAGGLPSIPSGITSAQSPGWPLMGIPAGHALRIVITLTTTPPRLRSGGELKSCLQSLLEQRGTASVLLVLPRGKWRRGGSYPTSIPPWLSRMTQRSKRLRIVRSRDFGPGTALLKAKQVIHNRKAWFLAVDDDHFYHQELLTNLLRFAAGTPGAAVGAHGWLALRGEDATAMEAVGPALARNLRRGEVVGGPVLCHFLGLLVQRAMLEGLEAPARGSPCSEHNDIWLSAHLAHLRLRRAMISDPLGAKDLATHRKRGSSLSRRRRRKPENLCLKDLWEKYGDELWMPVPRVAVCTIETMDLFEQLSKTGQVLHAAYSCDHPRPGARRPRHLRQVWCGPRPDEHRLLQEVLLEEREASTVLVMPPEAFNSSKKAAIRVVRALLTCLEVADDSLSFCERDGWRAVSVAALACFNSNLEALCSYENTFAARPGDLPFAGGTQGGGAIKILHLIRKSSDAGHLVIVGALNRKGQSALHLAGRAGFHEVLNWLSARAGRQIVDLRDHHGNTAQMYGQQAEAQFVPSKRMAGAQTSEVDVVLKQFLTDFPTVIGFVVINSDGIPTKWHESMPYERAVTYAALMSDFVAHCKKCLGKLLTGPAESELANVRIRTKEGTEVICVTQTEYILVVIQNCTGKPWTTEEEGTAAAGGEGS
;
A
#
# COMPACT_ATOMS: atom_id res chain seq x y z
N MET A 1 13.07 -10.51 -16.11
CA MET A 1 11.72 -10.90 -15.62
C MET A 1 11.07 -9.85 -14.70
N GLY A 2 11.71 -8.72 -14.37
CA GLY A 2 11.20 -7.76 -13.34
C GLY A 2 10.04 -6.83 -13.75
N GLY A 3 9.71 -6.70 -15.03
CA GLY A 3 8.87 -5.58 -15.51
C GLY A 3 7.42 -5.53 -15.00
N VAL A 4 6.85 -6.62 -14.46
CA VAL A 4 5.49 -6.64 -13.89
C VAL A 4 5.52 -6.51 -12.37
N LEU A 5 6.50 -7.14 -11.72
CA LEU A 5 6.69 -7.12 -10.27
C LEU A 5 7.04 -5.71 -9.77
N ASP A 6 7.73 -4.91 -10.57
CA ASP A 6 7.96 -3.49 -10.27
C ASP A 6 6.67 -2.66 -10.15
N TRP A 7 5.54 -3.15 -10.69
CA TRP A 7 4.23 -2.53 -10.52
C TRP A 7 3.42 -3.11 -9.35
N LEU A 8 3.78 -4.28 -8.83
CA LEU A 8 2.99 -5.02 -7.83
C LEU A 8 2.94 -4.33 -6.45
N PRO A 9 4.02 -3.71 -5.93
CA PRO A 9 3.93 -2.87 -4.73
C PRO A 9 2.96 -1.68 -4.89
N LEU A 10 2.64 -1.28 -6.13
CA LEU A 10 1.74 -0.16 -6.45
C LEU A 10 0.28 -0.58 -6.70
N LEU A 11 0.04 -1.88 -6.93
CA LEU A 11 -1.24 -2.45 -7.34
C LEU A 11 -1.84 -3.40 -6.29
N SER A 12 -1.06 -3.80 -5.29
CA SER A 12 -1.50 -4.61 -4.15
C SER A 12 -2.66 -3.93 -3.42
N GLY A 13 -3.88 -4.39 -3.72
CA GLY A 13 -5.16 -3.95 -3.16
C GLY A 13 -5.36 -4.26 -1.67
N THR A 14 -4.31 -4.16 -0.85
CA THR A 14 -4.41 -4.31 0.62
C THR A 14 -4.93 -3.05 1.32
N MET A 15 -5.05 -1.93 0.60
CA MET A 15 -5.72 -0.71 1.09
C MET A 15 -7.22 -0.68 0.73
N HIS A 16 -7.94 -1.79 0.92
CA HIS A 16 -9.39 -1.79 0.70
C HIS A 16 -10.11 -0.98 1.80
N PRO A 17 -10.95 0.03 1.47
CA PRO A 17 -11.60 0.89 2.47
C PRO A 17 -12.48 0.15 3.48
N ARG A 18 -13.04 -1.01 3.09
CA ARG A 18 -13.96 -1.80 3.94
C ARG A 18 -13.27 -2.87 4.79
N ALA A 19 -11.98 -3.16 4.57
CA ALA A 19 -11.24 -4.18 5.31
C ALA A 19 -10.48 -3.60 6.53
N GLY A 20 -10.86 -2.42 7.03
CA GLY A 20 -10.23 -1.79 8.20
C GLY A 20 -8.80 -1.25 7.96
N GLY A 21 -8.36 -1.14 6.70
CA GLY A 21 -6.96 -0.94 6.33
C GLY A 21 -6.56 0.48 5.89
N LEU A 22 -7.42 1.49 5.94
CA LEU A 22 -7.03 2.89 5.68
C LEU A 22 -6.91 3.67 6.99
N PRO A 23 -5.91 4.56 7.16
CA PRO A 23 -5.81 5.38 8.36
C PRO A 23 -7.12 6.13 8.60
N SER A 24 -7.65 6.04 9.83
CA SER A 24 -8.77 6.86 10.25
C SER A 24 -8.35 8.32 10.12
N ILE A 25 -9.06 9.07 9.29
CA ILE A 25 -8.84 10.51 9.15
C ILE A 25 -9.60 11.18 10.30
N PRO A 26 -8.95 11.98 11.15
CA PRO A 26 -9.65 12.88 12.06
C PRO A 26 -10.56 13.82 11.28
N SER A 27 -11.75 14.09 11.81
CA SER A 27 -12.76 14.98 11.20
C SER A 27 -12.25 16.39 10.83
N GLY A 28 -11.09 16.80 11.35
CA GLY A 28 -10.46 18.11 11.13
C GLY A 28 -9.45 18.22 9.98
N ILE A 29 -9.43 17.30 9.00
CA ILE A 29 -8.30 17.14 8.06
C ILE A 29 -8.01 18.32 7.12
N THR A 30 -8.84 19.35 7.06
CA THR A 30 -8.44 20.58 6.35
C THR A 30 -7.53 21.49 7.18
N SER A 31 -7.32 21.14 8.46
CA SER A 31 -6.36 21.76 9.36
C SER A 31 -5.06 20.93 9.43
N ALA A 32 -3.94 21.63 9.29
CA ALA A 32 -2.60 21.06 9.14
C ALA A 32 -1.97 20.52 10.44
N GLN A 33 -2.79 19.98 11.34
CA GLN A 33 -2.37 19.41 12.62
C GLN A 33 -2.30 17.88 12.61
N SER A 34 -2.77 17.21 11.54
CA SER A 34 -2.68 15.75 11.45
C SER A 34 -1.28 15.30 10.97
N PRO A 35 -0.70 14.22 11.55
CA PRO A 35 0.68 13.81 11.27
C PRO A 35 0.94 13.29 9.84
N GLY A 36 -0.10 13.00 9.05
CA GLY A 36 0.06 12.52 7.65
C GLY A 36 0.31 13.63 6.60
N TRP A 37 0.19 14.90 6.97
CA TRP A 37 0.27 16.05 6.06
C TRP A 37 1.69 16.42 5.61
N PRO A 38 2.72 16.36 6.49
CA PRO A 38 4.10 16.60 6.09
C PRO A 38 4.53 15.66 4.96
N LEU A 39 4.07 14.40 4.98
CA LEU A 39 4.33 13.40 3.93
C LEU A 39 3.66 13.75 2.58
N MET A 40 2.71 14.69 2.52
CA MET A 40 2.18 15.24 1.26
C MET A 40 2.89 16.54 0.83
N GLY A 41 3.99 16.92 1.49
CA GLY A 41 4.72 18.16 1.24
C GLY A 41 4.01 19.41 1.76
N ILE A 42 3.15 19.22 2.77
CA ILE A 42 2.34 20.26 3.36
C ILE A 42 2.90 20.54 4.76
N PRO A 43 3.57 21.69 4.94
CA PRO A 43 4.09 22.06 6.25
C PRO A 43 2.96 22.14 7.27
N ALA A 44 3.26 21.76 8.52
CA ALA A 44 2.34 21.96 9.64
C ALA A 44 1.86 23.43 9.67
N GLY A 45 0.58 23.63 9.93
CA GLY A 45 -0.07 24.96 9.91
C GLY A 45 -0.58 25.49 8.56
N HIS A 46 -0.34 24.84 7.42
CA HIS A 46 -0.81 25.33 6.11
C HIS A 46 -2.09 24.64 5.62
N ALA A 47 -3.16 25.42 5.38
CA ALA A 47 -4.41 24.87 4.87
C ALA A 47 -4.25 24.25 3.47
N LEU A 48 -4.77 23.03 3.29
CA LEU A 48 -4.76 22.37 1.99
C LEU A 48 -5.71 23.07 1.02
N ARG A 49 -5.17 23.54 -0.09
CA ARG A 49 -5.99 24.08 -1.19
C ARG A 49 -6.41 22.98 -2.15
N ILE A 50 -7.66 22.56 -2.05
CA ILE A 50 -8.26 21.55 -2.94
C ILE A 50 -9.20 22.21 -3.94
N VAL A 51 -9.07 21.84 -5.21
CA VAL A 51 -9.96 22.25 -6.29
C VAL A 51 -10.50 21.01 -6.99
N ILE A 52 -11.79 20.76 -6.88
CA ILE A 52 -12.48 19.78 -7.71
C ILE A 52 -12.67 20.39 -9.08
N THR A 53 -12.22 19.75 -10.16
CA THR A 53 -12.31 20.29 -11.51
C THR A 53 -13.00 19.33 -12.46
N LEU A 54 -13.89 19.86 -13.28
CA LEU A 54 -14.65 19.11 -14.27
C LEU A 54 -14.96 19.99 -15.48
N THR A 55 -15.31 19.35 -16.59
CA THR A 55 -15.85 20.00 -17.79
C THR A 55 -17.14 19.31 -18.21
N THR A 56 -17.89 19.91 -19.12
CA THR A 56 -19.19 19.36 -19.55
C THR A 56 -19.36 19.42 -21.07
N THR A 57 -20.35 18.71 -21.57
CA THR A 57 -20.74 18.73 -22.99
C THR A 57 -21.93 19.67 -23.21
N PRO A 58 -22.14 20.19 -24.43
CA PRO A 58 -23.30 21.05 -24.70
C PRO A 58 -24.66 20.38 -24.43
N PRO A 59 -24.89 19.09 -24.76
CA PRO A 59 -26.13 18.41 -24.41
C PRO A 59 -26.40 18.39 -22.90
N ARG A 60 -25.40 18.04 -22.08
CA ARG A 60 -25.52 17.99 -20.61
C ARG A 60 -25.70 19.35 -19.98
N LEU A 61 -25.02 20.37 -20.50
CA LEU A 61 -25.20 21.75 -20.07
C LEU A 61 -26.61 22.28 -20.38
N ARG A 62 -27.19 21.90 -21.53
CA ARG A 62 -28.55 22.29 -21.94
C ARG A 62 -29.63 21.59 -21.13
N SER A 63 -29.54 20.28 -20.95
CA SER A 63 -30.52 19.52 -20.16
C SER A 63 -30.44 19.87 -18.67
N GLY A 64 -29.23 20.12 -18.17
CA GLY A 64 -28.96 20.55 -16.80
C GLY A 64 -29.13 19.46 -15.74
N GLY A 65 -29.96 18.43 -15.96
CA GLY A 65 -30.27 17.39 -14.96
C GLY A 65 -29.05 16.67 -14.40
N GLU A 66 -28.27 16.00 -15.26
CA GLU A 66 -27.08 15.24 -14.86
C GLU A 66 -26.01 16.14 -14.24
N LEU A 67 -25.65 17.23 -14.93
CA LEU A 67 -24.63 18.17 -14.47
C LEU A 67 -25.01 18.81 -13.13
N LYS A 68 -26.29 19.15 -12.92
CA LYS A 68 -26.77 19.70 -11.64
C LYS A 68 -26.59 18.70 -10.50
N SER A 69 -27.00 17.44 -10.70
CA SER A 69 -26.84 16.39 -9.70
C SER A 69 -25.37 16.09 -9.40
N CYS A 70 -24.52 16.05 -10.43
CA CYS A 70 -23.08 15.92 -10.28
C CYS A 70 -22.51 17.07 -9.44
N LEU A 71 -22.75 18.32 -9.84
CA LEU A 71 -22.27 19.50 -9.11
C LEU A 71 -22.75 19.53 -7.66
N GLN A 72 -23.99 19.11 -7.39
CA GLN A 72 -24.50 19.01 -6.03
C GLN A 72 -23.70 18.00 -5.20
N SER A 73 -23.47 16.79 -5.73
CA SER A 73 -22.66 15.77 -5.04
C SER A 73 -21.22 16.20 -4.76
N LEU A 74 -20.65 17.06 -5.62
CA LEU A 74 -19.30 17.62 -5.44
C LEU A 74 -19.27 18.75 -4.40
N LEU A 75 -20.34 19.54 -4.29
CA LEU A 75 -20.48 20.58 -3.28
C LEU A 75 -20.73 19.99 -1.87
N GLU A 76 -21.29 18.79 -1.80
CA GLU A 76 -21.58 18.04 -0.57
C GLU A 76 -20.40 17.17 -0.07
N GLN A 77 -19.23 17.22 -0.74
CA GLN A 77 -18.04 16.48 -0.28
C GLN A 77 -17.64 16.88 1.14
N ARG A 78 -17.30 15.88 1.96
CA ARG A 78 -16.68 16.10 3.26
C ARG A 78 -15.27 16.63 3.03
N GLY A 79 -14.98 17.81 3.58
CA GLY A 79 -13.73 18.53 3.37
C GLY A 79 -13.87 19.83 2.58
N THR A 80 -12.91 20.72 2.80
CA THR A 80 -12.89 22.07 2.25
C THR A 80 -12.28 22.04 0.85
N ALA A 81 -13.15 22.02 -0.16
CA ALA A 81 -12.75 22.09 -1.57
C ALA A 81 -13.58 23.10 -2.35
N SER A 82 -12.97 23.81 -3.29
CA SER A 82 -13.69 24.61 -4.29
C SER A 82 -14.01 23.74 -5.51
N VAL A 83 -15.12 24.00 -6.19
CA VAL A 83 -15.51 23.32 -7.43
C VAL A 83 -15.29 24.28 -8.59
N LEU A 84 -14.51 23.87 -9.58
CA LEU A 84 -14.19 24.61 -10.78
C LEU A 84 -14.82 23.93 -11.99
N LEU A 85 -15.94 24.48 -12.46
CA LEU A 85 -16.57 24.04 -13.70
C LEU A 85 -15.94 24.78 -14.88
N VAL A 86 -15.20 24.05 -15.71
CA VAL A 86 -14.60 24.58 -16.93
C VAL A 86 -15.59 24.40 -18.08
N LEU A 87 -16.14 25.52 -18.56
CA LEU A 87 -17.09 25.55 -19.68
C LEU A 87 -16.39 25.96 -20.98
N PRO A 88 -16.26 25.07 -21.96
CA PRO A 88 -15.69 25.44 -23.24
C PRO A 88 -16.52 26.50 -23.99
N ARG A 89 -15.88 27.20 -24.93
CA ARG A 89 -16.49 28.14 -25.87
C ARG A 89 -16.52 27.53 -27.28
N GLY A 90 -17.47 27.98 -28.09
CA GLY A 90 -17.51 27.67 -29.52
C GLY A 90 -18.08 26.28 -29.83
N LYS A 91 -17.60 25.69 -30.93
CA LYS A 91 -18.06 24.39 -31.42
C LYS A 91 -17.50 23.26 -30.56
N TRP A 92 -18.38 22.34 -30.15
CA TRP A 92 -17.96 21.11 -29.50
C TRP A 92 -17.37 20.15 -30.52
N ARG A 93 -16.28 19.47 -30.15
CA ARG A 93 -15.54 18.58 -31.06
C ARG A 93 -16.38 17.45 -31.69
N ARG A 94 -17.50 17.07 -31.07
CA ARG A 94 -18.43 16.03 -31.57
C ARG A 94 -19.68 16.59 -32.27
N GLY A 95 -19.71 17.90 -32.54
CA GLY A 95 -20.82 18.57 -33.22
C GLY A 95 -21.67 19.43 -32.27
N GLY A 96 -22.31 20.46 -32.81
CA GLY A 96 -23.04 21.46 -32.02
C GLY A 96 -22.12 22.48 -31.35
N SER A 97 -22.73 23.40 -30.58
CA SER A 97 -22.02 24.53 -29.95
C SER A 97 -22.36 24.65 -28.48
N TYR A 98 -21.39 25.11 -27.70
CA TYR A 98 -21.61 25.56 -26.34
C TYR A 98 -22.43 26.86 -26.35
N PRO A 99 -23.38 27.05 -25.40
CA PRO A 99 -24.11 28.30 -25.29
C PRO A 99 -23.16 29.45 -24.95
N THR A 100 -23.41 30.61 -25.57
CA THR A 100 -22.63 31.85 -25.37
C THR A 100 -22.80 32.38 -23.94
N SER A 101 -24.02 32.35 -23.42
CA SER A 101 -24.35 32.70 -22.03
C SER A 101 -24.32 31.49 -21.09
N ILE A 102 -24.15 31.75 -19.79
CA ILE A 102 -24.28 30.72 -18.75
C ILE A 102 -25.78 30.48 -18.50
N PRO A 103 -26.27 29.22 -18.50
CA PRO A 103 -27.67 28.93 -18.25
C PRO A 103 -28.16 29.50 -16.91
N PRO A 104 -29.40 30.04 -16.82
CA PRO A 104 -29.90 30.66 -15.59
C PRO A 104 -29.87 29.74 -14.36
N TRP A 105 -30.12 28.44 -14.53
CA TRP A 105 -30.07 27.46 -13.43
C TRP A 105 -28.66 27.36 -12.83
N LEU A 106 -27.62 27.43 -13.67
CA LEU A 106 -26.23 27.32 -13.28
C LEU A 106 -25.74 28.63 -12.64
N SER A 107 -26.17 29.78 -13.18
CA SER A 107 -25.97 31.09 -12.56
C SER A 107 -26.54 31.16 -11.14
N ARG A 108 -27.76 30.64 -10.93
CA ARG A 108 -28.37 30.53 -9.59
C ARG A 108 -27.55 29.64 -8.65
N MET A 109 -26.98 28.54 -9.14
CA MET A 109 -26.11 27.68 -8.31
C MET A 109 -24.82 28.40 -7.89
N THR A 110 -24.18 29.15 -8.79
CA THR A 110 -22.99 29.95 -8.43
C THR A 110 -23.30 31.06 -7.43
N GLN A 111 -24.50 31.66 -7.49
CA GLN A 111 -24.92 32.67 -6.51
C GLN A 111 -25.15 32.04 -5.13
N ARG A 112 -25.69 30.82 -5.07
CA ARG A 112 -25.95 30.10 -3.81
C ARG A 112 -24.69 29.52 -3.17
N SER A 113 -23.67 29.20 -3.95
CA SER A 113 -22.45 28.57 -3.44
C SER A 113 -21.20 29.29 -3.89
N LYS A 114 -20.56 29.99 -2.95
CA LYS A 114 -19.23 30.61 -3.15
C LYS A 114 -18.13 29.59 -3.48
N ARG A 115 -18.38 28.30 -3.24
CA ARG A 115 -17.45 27.20 -3.58
C ARG A 115 -17.47 26.87 -5.06
N LEU A 116 -18.54 27.17 -5.80
CA LEU A 116 -18.65 26.88 -7.23
C LEU A 116 -18.18 28.08 -8.07
N ARG A 117 -17.15 27.87 -8.89
CA ARG A 117 -16.64 28.85 -9.85
C ARG A 117 -16.73 28.31 -11.26
N ILE A 118 -17.20 29.15 -12.17
CA ILE A 118 -17.29 28.83 -13.60
C ILE A 118 -16.18 29.58 -14.33
N VAL A 119 -15.41 28.87 -15.15
CA VAL A 119 -14.41 29.48 -16.01
C VAL A 119 -14.64 29.06 -17.44
N ARG A 120 -14.67 30.04 -18.35
CA ARG A 120 -14.73 29.79 -19.78
C ARG A 120 -13.35 29.46 -20.35
N SER A 121 -13.28 28.48 -21.25
CA SER A 121 -12.03 28.04 -21.87
C SER A 121 -12.20 27.70 -23.34
N ARG A 122 -11.09 27.52 -24.07
CA ARG A 122 -11.08 26.74 -25.32
C ARG A 122 -11.37 25.27 -25.00
N ASP A 123 -12.03 24.55 -25.91
CA ASP A 123 -12.20 23.09 -25.85
C ASP A 123 -10.86 22.43 -26.24
N PHE A 124 -10.19 21.83 -25.27
CA PHE A 124 -8.98 21.03 -25.44
C PHE A 124 -9.29 19.52 -25.48
N GLY A 125 -10.56 19.17 -25.62
CA GLY A 125 -10.97 17.78 -25.53
C GLY A 125 -11.22 17.32 -24.09
N PRO A 126 -11.03 16.03 -23.81
CA PRO A 126 -11.16 15.48 -22.46
C PRO A 126 -10.27 16.17 -21.40
N GLY A 127 -9.06 16.62 -21.77
CA GLY A 127 -8.14 17.30 -20.86
C GLY A 127 -8.53 18.74 -20.47
N THR A 128 -9.65 19.27 -20.98
CA THR A 128 -10.03 20.69 -20.82
C THR A 128 -10.12 21.12 -19.36
N ALA A 129 -10.66 20.27 -18.49
CA ALA A 129 -10.80 20.58 -17.06
C ALA A 129 -9.43 20.84 -16.41
N LEU A 130 -8.51 19.87 -16.52
CA LEU A 130 -7.19 19.93 -15.90
C LEU A 130 -6.30 21.02 -16.51
N LEU A 131 -6.26 21.13 -17.84
CA LEU A 131 -5.46 22.13 -18.53
C LEU A 131 -5.88 23.55 -18.11
N LYS A 132 -7.19 23.81 -18.01
CA LYS A 132 -7.65 25.11 -17.57
C LYS A 132 -7.45 25.33 -16.06
N ALA A 133 -7.66 24.29 -15.23
CA ALA A 133 -7.40 24.38 -13.80
C ALA A 133 -5.94 24.75 -13.50
N LYS A 134 -4.98 24.10 -14.17
CA LYS A 134 -3.54 24.42 -14.10
C LYS A 134 -3.25 25.89 -14.43
N GLN A 135 -3.92 26.45 -15.44
CA GLN A 135 -3.72 27.86 -15.84
C GLN A 135 -4.27 28.86 -14.82
N VAL A 136 -5.39 28.54 -14.17
CA VAL A 136 -6.10 29.46 -13.26
C VAL A 136 -5.61 29.35 -11.82
N ILE A 137 -5.05 28.20 -11.43
CA ILE A 137 -4.57 27.95 -10.08
C ILE A 137 -3.03 27.91 -10.09
N HIS A 138 -2.42 29.03 -9.71
CA HIS A 138 -0.96 29.20 -9.71
C HIS A 138 -0.25 28.58 -8.51
N ASN A 139 -0.97 28.15 -7.47
CA ASN A 139 -0.33 27.50 -6.32
C ASN A 139 0.13 26.08 -6.73
N ARG A 140 1.45 25.87 -6.78
CA ARG A 140 2.08 24.58 -7.10
C ARG A 140 1.69 23.45 -6.14
N LYS A 141 1.41 23.79 -4.88
CA LYS A 141 1.02 22.84 -3.83
C LYS A 141 -0.48 22.54 -3.78
N ALA A 142 -1.30 23.20 -4.61
CA ALA A 142 -2.73 22.91 -4.68
C ALA A 142 -2.98 21.50 -5.22
N TRP A 143 -4.05 20.86 -4.76
CA TRP A 143 -4.48 19.55 -5.22
C TRP A 143 -5.73 19.68 -6.08
N PHE A 144 -5.77 18.92 -7.17
CA PHE A 144 -6.91 18.83 -8.07
C PHE A 144 -7.56 17.46 -7.95
N LEU A 145 -8.85 17.46 -7.64
CA LEU A 145 -9.70 16.29 -7.80
C LEU A 145 -10.44 16.42 -9.12
N ALA A 146 -10.00 15.68 -10.11
CA ALA A 146 -10.51 15.73 -11.46
C ALA A 146 -11.61 14.65 -11.59
N VAL A 147 -12.82 15.05 -12.01
CA VAL A 147 -14.01 14.20 -12.12
C VAL A 147 -14.79 14.45 -13.43
N ASP A 148 -15.65 13.51 -13.82
CA ASP A 148 -16.58 13.63 -14.95
C ASP A 148 -17.92 14.26 -14.51
N ASP A 149 -18.72 14.72 -15.48
CA ASP A 149 -19.96 15.48 -15.25
C ASP A 149 -21.26 14.65 -15.31
N ASP A 150 -21.15 13.33 -15.45
CA ASP A 150 -22.26 12.37 -15.58
C ASP A 150 -22.33 11.34 -14.45
N HIS A 151 -21.61 11.59 -13.35
CA HIS A 151 -21.61 10.75 -12.15
C HIS A 151 -22.15 11.51 -10.94
N PHE A 152 -22.76 10.76 -10.03
CA PHE A 152 -23.04 11.18 -8.66
C PHE A 152 -21.94 10.63 -7.75
N TYR A 153 -21.24 11.51 -7.05
CA TYR A 153 -20.11 11.11 -6.21
C TYR A 153 -20.50 10.97 -4.74
N HIS A 154 -20.03 9.91 -4.09
CA HIS A 154 -20.20 9.75 -2.65
C HIS A 154 -19.53 10.89 -1.89
N GLN A 155 -20.11 11.33 -0.77
CA GLN A 155 -19.61 12.48 0.02
C GLN A 155 -18.20 12.27 0.59
N GLU A 156 -17.72 11.02 0.64
CA GLU A 156 -16.38 10.63 1.10
C GLU A 156 -15.37 10.43 -0.04
N LEU A 157 -15.71 10.70 -1.30
CA LEU A 157 -14.77 10.48 -2.41
C LEU A 157 -13.46 11.24 -2.17
N LEU A 158 -13.55 12.54 -1.87
CA LEU A 158 -12.39 13.38 -1.65
C LEU A 158 -11.57 12.93 -0.44
N THR A 159 -12.22 12.70 0.70
CA THR A 159 -11.55 12.26 1.93
C THR A 159 -10.87 10.90 1.72
N ASN A 160 -11.53 9.96 1.05
CA ASN A 160 -10.93 8.68 0.70
C ASN A 160 -9.69 8.87 -0.17
N LEU A 161 -9.78 9.58 -1.29
CA LEU A 161 -8.61 9.80 -2.17
C LEU A 161 -7.45 10.50 -1.43
N LEU A 162 -7.74 11.42 -0.50
CA LEU A 162 -6.73 12.02 0.36
C LEU A 162 -6.10 11.00 1.34
N ARG A 163 -6.84 10.02 1.87
CA ARG A 163 -6.27 8.90 2.67
C ARG A 163 -5.21 8.17 1.86
N PHE A 164 -5.57 7.80 0.64
CA PHE A 164 -4.67 7.07 -0.26
C PHE A 164 -3.45 7.92 -0.64
N ALA A 165 -3.63 9.21 -0.94
CA ALA A 165 -2.53 10.12 -1.26
C ALA A 165 -1.58 10.32 -0.06
N ALA A 166 -2.11 10.41 1.17
CA ALA A 166 -1.29 10.49 2.37
C ALA A 166 -0.48 9.21 2.62
N GLY A 167 -1.06 8.04 2.30
CA GLY A 167 -0.35 6.75 2.34
C GLY A 167 0.61 6.51 1.17
N THR A 168 0.51 7.30 0.10
CA THR A 168 1.38 7.21 -1.08
C THR A 168 1.95 8.59 -1.47
N PRO A 169 2.80 9.19 -0.62
CA PRO A 169 3.43 10.50 -0.85
C PRO A 169 3.89 10.73 -2.29
N GLY A 170 3.48 11.85 -2.88
CA GLY A 170 3.91 12.22 -4.23
C GLY A 170 3.31 11.37 -5.37
N ALA A 171 2.42 10.42 -5.10
CA ALA A 171 1.67 9.71 -6.14
C ALA A 171 0.46 10.54 -6.64
N ALA A 172 0.15 10.42 -7.92
CA ALA A 172 -1.18 10.67 -8.44
C ALA A 172 -2.08 9.49 -8.07
N VAL A 173 -3.29 9.75 -7.57
CA VAL A 173 -4.17 8.69 -7.05
C VAL A 173 -5.46 8.64 -7.86
N GLY A 174 -5.73 7.53 -8.53
CA GLY A 174 -6.99 7.26 -9.21
C GLY A 174 -7.89 6.35 -8.39
N ALA A 175 -9.16 6.69 -8.25
CA ALA A 175 -10.18 5.77 -7.74
C ALA A 175 -10.23 4.49 -8.60
N HIS A 176 -10.01 4.65 -9.90
CA HIS A 176 -9.99 3.56 -10.86
C HIS A 176 -8.86 3.72 -11.86
N GLY A 177 -8.55 2.64 -12.58
CA GLY A 177 -7.51 2.59 -13.58
C GLY A 177 -7.45 1.21 -14.22
N TRP A 178 -6.44 1.02 -15.06
CA TRP A 178 -6.13 -0.28 -15.67
C TRP A 178 -4.64 -0.38 -15.98
N LEU A 179 -4.15 -1.61 -16.11
CA LEU A 179 -2.75 -1.91 -16.44
C LEU A 179 -2.67 -2.33 -17.90
N ALA A 180 -1.88 -1.60 -18.68
CA ALA A 180 -1.59 -1.93 -20.07
C ALA A 180 -0.36 -2.84 -20.13
N LEU A 181 -0.61 -4.13 -20.38
CA LEU A 181 0.42 -5.17 -20.45
C LEU A 181 0.69 -5.59 -21.89
N ARG A 182 1.92 -6.06 -22.15
CA ARG A 182 2.22 -6.74 -23.41
C ARG A 182 1.47 -8.07 -23.45
N GLY A 183 1.04 -8.49 -24.64
CA GLY A 183 0.28 -9.72 -24.83
C GLY A 183 0.99 -10.99 -24.33
N GLU A 184 2.33 -10.98 -24.31
CA GLU A 184 3.19 -12.11 -23.90
C GLU A 184 3.39 -12.22 -22.38
N ASP A 185 3.04 -11.18 -21.61
CA ASP A 185 3.16 -11.16 -20.14
C ASP A 185 2.03 -11.96 -19.46
N ALA A 186 1.77 -13.19 -19.89
CA ALA A 186 0.72 -14.05 -19.34
C ALA A 186 0.92 -14.36 -17.85
N THR A 187 2.18 -14.46 -17.41
CA THR A 187 2.58 -14.66 -16.01
C THR A 187 2.15 -13.51 -15.11
N ALA A 188 2.03 -12.29 -15.65
CA ALA A 188 1.51 -11.15 -14.92
C ALA A 188 0.11 -11.41 -14.38
N MET A 189 -0.76 -12.03 -15.19
CA MET A 189 -2.15 -12.29 -14.81
C MET A 189 -2.28 -13.18 -13.58
N GLU A 190 -1.35 -14.12 -13.39
CA GLU A 190 -1.34 -15.02 -12.24
C GLU A 190 -0.90 -14.29 -10.96
N ALA A 191 -0.03 -13.28 -11.08
CA ALA A 191 0.55 -12.56 -9.94
C ALA A 191 -0.39 -11.49 -9.35
N VAL A 192 -1.18 -10.78 -10.18
CA VAL A 192 -1.95 -9.60 -9.71
C VAL A 192 -3.33 -9.92 -9.08
N GLY A 193 -3.71 -11.19 -9.00
CA GLY A 193 -4.94 -11.64 -8.36
C GLY A 193 -6.24 -11.29 -9.11
N PRO A 194 -7.38 -11.90 -8.73
CA PRO A 194 -8.63 -11.82 -9.51
C PRO A 194 -9.28 -10.43 -9.54
N ALA A 195 -9.08 -9.64 -8.49
CA ALA A 195 -9.63 -8.28 -8.41
C ALA A 195 -9.00 -7.36 -9.47
N LEU A 196 -7.69 -7.49 -9.68
CA LEU A 196 -6.94 -6.65 -10.60
C LEU A 196 -6.89 -7.22 -12.02
N ALA A 197 -7.08 -8.54 -12.20
CA ALA A 197 -7.18 -9.19 -13.51
C ALA A 197 -8.25 -8.52 -14.42
N ARG A 198 -9.35 -8.02 -13.83
CA ARG A 198 -10.41 -7.27 -14.53
C ARG A 198 -9.96 -5.93 -15.10
N ASN A 199 -8.86 -5.38 -14.56
CA ASN A 199 -8.28 -4.12 -14.94
C ASN A 199 -7.06 -4.31 -15.86
N LEU A 200 -6.80 -5.52 -16.36
CA LEU A 200 -5.72 -5.75 -17.31
C LEU A 200 -6.20 -5.53 -18.74
N ARG A 201 -5.42 -4.80 -19.53
CA ARG A 201 -5.63 -4.65 -20.98
C ARG A 201 -4.40 -5.12 -21.71
N ARG A 202 -4.60 -6.09 -22.60
CA ARG A 202 -3.56 -6.58 -23.50
C ARG A 202 -3.43 -5.63 -24.69
N GLY A 203 -2.20 -5.26 -25.00
CA GLY A 203 -1.84 -4.50 -26.19
C GLY A 203 -0.52 -4.95 -26.78
N GLU A 204 -0.22 -4.46 -27.98
CA GLU A 204 1.09 -4.67 -28.64
C GLU A 204 2.22 -3.95 -27.88
N VAL A 205 1.87 -2.88 -27.16
CA VAL A 205 2.80 -1.97 -26.48
C VAL A 205 2.52 -1.99 -24.98
N VAL A 206 3.58 -2.06 -24.17
CA VAL A 206 3.49 -1.92 -22.71
C VAL A 206 3.12 -0.48 -22.38
N GLY A 207 2.09 -0.29 -21.57
CA GLY A 207 1.57 1.04 -21.24
C GLY A 207 1.50 1.33 -19.73
N GLY A 208 2.00 0.43 -18.88
CA GLY A 208 1.98 0.61 -17.42
C GLY A 208 0.58 0.93 -16.84
N PRO A 209 0.52 1.47 -15.61
CA PRO A 209 -0.73 1.87 -14.96
C PRO A 209 -1.31 3.13 -15.60
N VAL A 210 -2.55 3.02 -16.05
CA VAL A 210 -3.36 4.10 -16.59
C VAL A 210 -4.43 4.48 -15.56
N LEU A 211 -4.35 5.69 -15.02
CA LEU A 211 -5.33 6.22 -14.08
C LEU A 211 -6.54 6.76 -14.83
N CYS A 212 -7.73 6.31 -14.43
CA CYS A 212 -8.99 6.74 -15.01
C CYS A 212 -9.54 7.98 -14.30
N HIS A 213 -9.73 9.06 -15.05
CA HIS A 213 -10.24 10.33 -14.53
C HIS A 213 -11.72 10.29 -14.14
N PHE A 214 -12.53 9.47 -14.82
CA PHE A 214 -13.99 9.54 -14.74
C PHE A 214 -14.59 9.21 -13.36
N LEU A 215 -13.90 8.43 -12.53
CA LEU A 215 -14.34 8.11 -11.15
C LEU A 215 -13.65 8.93 -10.06
N GLY A 216 -12.79 9.88 -10.46
CA GLY A 216 -11.98 10.67 -9.53
C GLY A 216 -10.50 10.36 -9.67
N LEU A 217 -9.75 11.39 -10.07
CA LEU A 217 -8.30 11.41 -10.10
C LEU A 217 -7.80 12.57 -9.24
N LEU A 218 -7.02 12.26 -8.22
CA LEU A 218 -6.41 13.23 -7.33
C LEU A 218 -4.94 13.43 -7.69
N VAL A 219 -4.58 14.65 -8.10
CA VAL A 219 -3.22 15.03 -8.51
C VAL A 219 -2.82 16.37 -7.89
N GLN A 220 -1.53 16.57 -7.61
CA GLN A 220 -1.02 17.88 -7.21
C GLN A 220 -0.80 18.76 -8.47
N ARG A 221 -1.04 20.07 -8.39
CA ARG A 221 -0.84 21.00 -9.51
C ARG A 221 0.56 20.83 -10.13
N ALA A 222 1.60 20.77 -9.29
CA ALA A 222 2.98 20.61 -9.74
C ALA A 222 3.21 19.39 -10.67
N MET A 223 2.41 18.33 -10.52
CA MET A 223 2.47 17.14 -11.39
C MET A 223 2.01 17.39 -12.82
N LEU A 224 1.40 18.55 -13.09
CA LEU A 224 0.90 18.94 -14.40
C LEU A 224 1.82 19.95 -15.07
N GLU A 225 2.97 20.31 -14.49
CA GLU A 225 3.92 21.23 -15.14
C GLU A 225 4.42 20.62 -16.46
N GLY A 226 4.50 21.43 -17.52
CA GLY A 226 4.77 20.91 -18.87
C GLY A 226 3.64 20.11 -19.54
N LEU A 227 2.53 19.82 -18.86
CA LEU A 227 1.37 19.19 -19.51
C LEU A 227 0.79 20.12 -20.60
N GLU A 228 0.73 19.60 -21.83
CA GLU A 228 0.21 20.27 -23.03
C GLU A 228 -0.91 19.46 -23.68
N ALA A 229 -1.91 20.16 -24.22
CA ALA A 229 -3.04 19.51 -24.90
C ALA A 229 -2.54 18.57 -26.00
N PRO A 230 -3.16 17.37 -26.16
CA PRO A 230 -2.80 16.47 -27.25
C PRO A 230 -2.99 17.16 -28.60
N ALA A 231 -2.08 16.90 -29.53
CA ALA A 231 -2.13 17.47 -30.86
C ALA A 231 -3.49 17.20 -31.52
N ARG A 232 -4.02 18.18 -32.24
CA ARG A 232 -5.33 18.02 -32.92
C ARG A 232 -5.22 16.89 -33.93
N GLY A 233 -6.07 15.88 -33.79
CA GLY A 233 -6.05 14.69 -34.64
C GLY A 233 -5.21 13.53 -34.12
N SER A 234 -4.37 13.72 -33.08
CA SER A 234 -3.66 12.61 -32.42
C SER A 234 -4.67 11.55 -31.92
N PRO A 235 -4.32 10.25 -31.97
CA PRO A 235 -5.08 9.19 -31.32
C PRO A 235 -5.43 9.49 -29.85
N CYS A 236 -4.57 10.22 -29.15
CA CYS A 236 -4.76 10.57 -27.74
C CYS A 236 -5.75 11.70 -27.47
N SER A 237 -6.23 12.40 -28.51
CA SER A 237 -7.20 13.51 -28.35
C SER A 237 -8.55 13.09 -27.76
N GLU A 238 -8.83 11.78 -27.68
CA GLU A 238 -10.03 11.22 -27.06
C GLU A 238 -9.76 10.37 -25.80
N HIS A 239 -8.50 10.19 -25.42
CA HIS A 239 -8.08 9.28 -24.33
C HIS A 239 -7.33 10.05 -23.25
N ASN A 240 -8.07 10.83 -22.44
CA ASN A 240 -7.50 11.63 -21.35
C ASN A 240 -6.64 10.81 -20.41
N ASP A 241 -7.17 9.64 -20.04
CA ASP A 241 -6.60 8.76 -19.02
C ASP A 241 -5.20 8.31 -19.45
N ILE A 242 -5.05 7.89 -20.70
CA ILE A 242 -3.77 7.45 -21.28
C ILE A 242 -2.82 8.63 -21.44
N TRP A 243 -3.27 9.74 -22.05
CA TRP A 243 -2.44 10.93 -22.29
C TRP A 243 -1.89 11.52 -20.98
N LEU A 244 -2.74 11.66 -19.96
CA LEU A 244 -2.33 12.18 -18.67
C LEU A 244 -1.42 11.18 -17.94
N SER A 245 -1.77 9.89 -17.95
CA SER A 245 -0.93 8.86 -17.32
C SER A 245 0.44 8.78 -17.97
N ALA A 246 0.55 8.97 -19.28
CA ALA A 246 1.82 9.06 -20.00
C ALA A 246 2.61 10.31 -19.63
N HIS A 247 1.96 11.46 -19.46
CA HIS A 247 2.63 12.64 -18.95
C HIS A 247 3.20 12.41 -17.54
N LEU A 248 2.42 11.78 -16.66
CA LEU A 248 2.88 11.41 -15.33
C LEU A 248 4.06 10.41 -15.41
N ALA A 249 4.00 9.43 -16.32
CA ALA A 249 5.08 8.48 -16.59
C ALA A 249 6.37 9.17 -17.04
N HIS A 250 6.24 10.08 -18.00
CA HIS A 250 7.36 10.84 -18.55
C HIS A 250 8.05 11.69 -17.49
N LEU A 251 7.27 12.23 -16.54
CA LEU A 251 7.79 12.93 -15.36
C LEU A 251 8.23 12.00 -14.22
N ARG A 252 8.20 10.67 -14.43
CA ARG A 252 8.52 9.64 -13.42
C ARG A 252 7.70 9.77 -12.14
N LEU A 253 6.45 10.22 -12.28
CA LEU A 253 5.53 10.39 -11.17
C LEU A 253 4.79 9.08 -10.88
N ARG A 254 4.77 8.69 -9.61
CA ARG A 254 4.00 7.54 -9.12
C ARG A 254 2.52 7.69 -9.46
N ARG A 255 1.90 6.55 -9.79
CA ARG A 255 0.47 6.42 -10.08
C ARG A 255 -0.07 5.30 -9.21
N ALA A 256 -0.92 5.64 -8.24
CA ALA A 256 -1.58 4.70 -7.35
C ALA A 256 -3.03 4.51 -7.79
N MET A 257 -3.46 3.26 -7.89
CA MET A 257 -4.81 2.89 -8.30
C MET A 257 -5.51 2.13 -7.19
N ILE A 258 -6.72 2.57 -6.83
CA ILE A 258 -7.51 1.93 -5.75
C ILE A 258 -8.33 0.75 -6.28
N SER A 259 -8.74 0.80 -7.55
CA SER A 259 -9.64 -0.19 -8.18
C SER A 259 -11.02 -0.30 -7.49
N ASP A 260 -11.48 0.76 -6.83
CA ASP A 260 -12.79 0.87 -6.19
C ASP A 260 -13.46 2.17 -6.70
N PRO A 261 -14.70 2.13 -7.21
CA PRO A 261 -15.42 3.37 -7.58
C PRO A 261 -15.67 4.32 -6.40
N LEU A 262 -15.34 3.95 -5.16
CA LEU A 262 -15.48 4.76 -3.94
C LEU A 262 -16.90 5.31 -3.75
N GLY A 263 -17.89 4.52 -4.17
CA GLY A 263 -19.31 4.88 -4.09
C GLY A 263 -19.79 5.85 -5.16
N ALA A 264 -18.99 6.15 -6.19
CA ALA A 264 -19.48 6.84 -7.39
C ALA A 264 -20.58 6.01 -8.08
N LYS A 265 -21.67 6.68 -8.49
CA LYS A 265 -22.83 6.07 -9.14
C LYS A 265 -23.12 6.76 -10.47
N ASP A 266 -23.35 5.98 -11.50
CA ASP A 266 -23.78 6.48 -12.82
C ASP A 266 -25.16 7.17 -12.70
N LEU A 267 -25.30 8.34 -13.31
CA LEU A 267 -26.61 8.98 -13.46
C LEU A 267 -27.31 8.35 -14.68
N ALA A 268 -28.33 7.52 -14.40
CA ALA A 268 -28.90 6.49 -15.29
C ALA A 268 -29.50 6.94 -16.64
N THR A 269 -29.50 8.23 -16.98
CA THR A 269 -30.13 8.75 -18.21
C THR A 269 -29.43 8.34 -19.51
N HIS A 270 -28.20 7.81 -19.44
CA HIS A 270 -27.50 7.23 -20.60
C HIS A 270 -27.82 5.75 -20.87
N ARG A 271 -28.58 5.04 -20.01
CA ARG A 271 -28.99 3.64 -20.22
C ARG A 271 -30.35 3.48 -20.92
N LYS A 272 -30.68 4.30 -21.92
CA LYS A 272 -31.65 3.79 -22.93
C LYS A 272 -31.01 2.54 -23.55
N ARG A 273 -31.63 1.39 -23.23
CA ARG A 273 -31.17 0.00 -23.47
C ARG A 273 -30.34 -0.10 -24.77
N GLY A 274 -29.04 -0.38 -24.63
CA GLY A 274 -28.13 -0.63 -25.77
C GLY A 274 -27.16 0.51 -26.15
N SER A 275 -27.13 1.62 -25.41
CA SER A 275 -26.22 2.75 -25.66
C SER A 275 -25.41 3.17 -24.42
N SER A 276 -24.66 2.21 -23.86
CA SER A 276 -23.58 2.56 -22.93
C SER A 276 -22.71 3.70 -23.51
N LEU A 277 -22.22 4.61 -22.66
CA LEU A 277 -21.14 5.55 -22.99
C LEU A 277 -19.89 4.83 -23.56
N SER A 278 -19.83 3.50 -23.43
CA SER A 278 -18.94 2.55 -24.08
C SER A 278 -19.44 1.97 -25.42
N ARG A 279 -20.35 2.61 -26.18
CA ARG A 279 -20.36 2.44 -27.65
C ARG A 279 -19.02 2.98 -28.18
N ARG A 280 -17.98 2.18 -27.98
CA ARG A 280 -16.59 2.28 -28.45
C ARG A 280 -16.50 2.50 -29.96
N ARG A 281 -17.60 2.30 -30.71
CA ARG A 281 -17.69 2.41 -32.18
C ARG A 281 -17.22 3.74 -32.79
N ARG A 282 -16.99 4.81 -32.02
CA ARG A 282 -16.42 6.07 -32.53
C ARG A 282 -15.13 6.53 -31.86
N ARG A 283 -14.67 5.88 -30.79
CA ARG A 283 -13.38 6.28 -30.20
C ARG A 283 -12.28 5.65 -31.04
N LYS A 284 -11.23 6.43 -31.33
CA LYS A 284 -10.00 5.81 -31.85
C LYS A 284 -9.58 4.68 -30.89
N PRO A 285 -9.06 3.55 -31.39
CA PRO A 285 -8.58 2.48 -30.52
C PRO A 285 -7.55 2.99 -29.50
N GLU A 286 -7.65 2.54 -28.25
CA GLU A 286 -6.75 2.95 -27.14
C GLU A 286 -5.28 2.60 -27.44
N ASN A 287 -5.05 1.45 -28.09
CA ASN A 287 -3.72 1.01 -28.54
C ASN A 287 -3.05 1.98 -29.50
N LEU A 288 -3.80 2.72 -30.32
CA LEU A 288 -3.20 3.76 -31.17
C LEU A 288 -2.66 4.93 -30.35
N CYS A 289 -3.30 5.30 -29.23
CA CYS A 289 -2.77 6.33 -28.34
C CYS A 289 -1.55 5.82 -27.56
N LEU A 290 -1.59 4.59 -27.05
CA LEU A 290 -0.43 3.97 -26.40
C LEU A 290 0.76 3.90 -27.35
N LYS A 291 0.54 3.50 -28.61
CA LYS A 291 1.57 3.45 -29.65
C LYS A 291 2.12 4.85 -29.99
N ASP A 292 1.27 5.84 -30.23
CA ASP A 292 1.68 7.24 -30.48
C ASP A 292 2.58 7.80 -29.36
N LEU A 293 2.23 7.49 -28.10
CA LEU A 293 3.01 7.92 -26.94
C LEU A 293 4.31 7.12 -26.78
N TRP A 294 4.28 5.83 -27.05
CA TRP A 294 5.47 4.98 -27.03
C TRP A 294 6.47 5.38 -28.14
N GLU A 295 6.00 5.67 -29.36
CA GLU A 295 6.84 6.18 -30.44
C GLU A 295 7.44 7.55 -30.07
N LYS A 296 6.68 8.39 -29.36
CA LYS A 296 7.13 9.73 -28.94
C LYS A 296 8.17 9.70 -27.82
N TYR A 297 8.03 8.81 -26.84
CA TYR A 297 8.82 8.84 -25.60
C TYR A 297 9.73 7.62 -25.40
N GLY A 298 9.63 6.59 -26.24
CA GLY A 298 10.42 5.37 -26.19
C GLY A 298 9.90 4.31 -25.22
N ASP A 299 10.61 3.17 -25.17
CA ASP A 299 10.33 2.02 -24.30
C ASP A 299 10.33 2.39 -22.81
N GLU A 300 11.14 3.37 -22.43
CA GLU A 300 11.30 3.78 -21.05
C GLU A 300 10.12 4.60 -20.50
N LEU A 301 9.17 5.04 -21.34
CA LEU A 301 8.04 5.85 -20.89
C LEU A 301 7.28 5.14 -19.78
N TRP A 302 7.00 3.86 -19.99
CA TRP A 302 6.20 3.09 -19.08
C TRP A 302 7.07 2.26 -18.17
N MET A 303 8.24 1.77 -18.57
CA MET A 303 9.06 0.97 -17.66
C MET A 303 9.57 1.80 -16.48
N PRO A 304 9.40 1.32 -15.24
CA PRO A 304 10.13 1.88 -14.12
C PRO A 304 11.62 1.64 -14.38
N VAL A 305 12.42 2.70 -14.42
CA VAL A 305 13.87 2.56 -14.58
C VAL A 305 14.44 2.65 -13.18
N PRO A 306 15.25 1.69 -12.71
CA PRO A 306 15.93 1.82 -11.43
C PRO A 306 16.75 3.10 -11.42
N ARG A 307 16.40 4.03 -10.53
CA ARG A 307 17.11 5.31 -10.38
C ARG A 307 17.90 5.29 -9.10
N VAL A 308 19.14 5.75 -9.15
CA VAL A 308 19.96 5.92 -7.95
C VAL A 308 20.00 7.40 -7.60
N ALA A 309 19.46 7.75 -6.44
CA ALA A 309 19.51 9.08 -5.87
C ALA A 309 20.40 9.06 -4.62
N VAL A 310 21.36 9.99 -4.55
CA VAL A 310 22.19 10.15 -3.34
C VAL A 310 21.62 11.29 -2.50
N CYS A 311 21.45 11.02 -1.21
CA CYS A 311 20.87 11.97 -0.26
C CYS A 311 21.90 12.23 0.83
N THR A 312 22.35 13.47 0.96
CA THR A 312 23.34 13.84 1.98
C THR A 312 22.90 15.09 2.73
N ILE A 313 23.12 15.10 4.05
CA ILE A 313 22.95 16.31 4.85
C ILE A 313 24.10 17.29 4.56
N GLU A 314 25.32 16.75 4.39
CA GLU A 314 26.56 17.51 4.23
C GLU A 314 27.12 17.52 2.80
N THR A 315 27.87 18.59 2.50
CA THR A 315 28.82 18.86 1.39
C THR A 315 28.69 18.20 0.01
N MET A 316 28.84 19.08 -0.99
CA MET A 316 28.70 18.87 -2.43
C MET A 316 29.73 17.93 -3.10
N ASP A 317 30.90 17.72 -2.48
CA ASP A 317 32.06 17.13 -3.15
C ASP A 317 31.86 15.66 -3.49
N LEU A 318 31.15 14.91 -2.65
CA LEU A 318 30.84 13.51 -2.89
C LEU A 318 30.04 13.31 -4.18
N PHE A 319 29.10 14.21 -4.47
CA PHE A 319 28.25 14.10 -5.66
C PHE A 319 29.04 14.33 -6.95
N GLU A 320 29.83 15.41 -6.99
CA GLU A 320 30.67 15.69 -8.15
C GLU A 320 31.65 14.54 -8.41
N GLN A 321 32.15 13.93 -7.33
CA GLN A 321 33.04 12.78 -7.42
C GLN A 321 32.37 11.52 -7.95
N LEU A 322 31.15 11.20 -7.50
CA LEU A 322 30.40 10.03 -7.97
C LEU A 322 29.94 10.20 -9.43
N SER A 323 29.53 11.41 -9.84
CA SER A 323 29.13 11.69 -11.23
C SER A 323 30.25 11.44 -12.25
N LYS A 324 31.52 11.60 -11.84
CA LYS A 324 32.71 11.34 -12.68
C LYS A 324 33.01 9.85 -12.89
N THR A 325 32.31 8.94 -12.23
CA THR A 325 32.63 7.50 -12.24
C THR A 325 31.91 6.71 -13.34
N GLY A 326 31.00 7.35 -14.07
CA GLY A 326 30.16 6.68 -15.06
C GLY A 326 29.07 5.79 -14.45
N GLN A 327 28.98 5.66 -13.13
CA GLN A 327 27.78 5.11 -12.48
C GLN A 327 26.63 6.09 -12.68
N VAL A 328 25.46 5.58 -13.07
CA VAL A 328 24.29 6.39 -13.41
C VAL A 328 23.65 6.93 -12.14
N LEU A 329 24.24 8.01 -11.62
CA LEU A 329 23.65 8.79 -10.55
C LEU A 329 22.64 9.74 -11.17
N HIS A 330 21.36 9.47 -10.91
CA HIS A 330 20.28 10.13 -11.60
C HIS A 330 19.92 11.47 -10.95
N ALA A 331 20.11 11.58 -9.64
CA ALA A 331 19.84 12.78 -8.86
C ALA A 331 20.69 12.81 -7.59
N ALA A 332 20.94 14.01 -7.08
CA ALA A 332 21.41 14.18 -5.71
C ALA A 332 20.63 15.25 -4.98
N TYR A 333 20.46 15.00 -3.68
CA TYR A 333 19.72 15.85 -2.78
C TYR A 333 20.60 16.27 -1.62
N SER A 334 20.57 17.57 -1.32
CA SER A 334 21.27 18.13 -0.17
C SER A 334 20.44 19.17 0.55
N CYS A 335 20.56 19.17 1.87
CA CYS A 335 20.05 20.21 2.75
C CYS A 335 20.88 21.50 2.69
N ASP A 336 22.15 21.41 2.26
CA ASP A 336 23.06 22.55 2.23
C ASP A 336 22.71 23.53 1.11
N HIS A 337 22.59 24.81 1.45
CA HIS A 337 22.56 25.88 0.46
C HIS A 337 23.97 26.14 -0.06
N PRO A 338 24.15 26.29 -1.38
CA PRO A 338 25.48 26.47 -1.92
C PRO A 338 25.94 27.87 -1.54
N ARG A 339 27.25 28.03 -1.30
CA ARG A 339 27.80 29.38 -1.12
C ARG A 339 27.40 30.25 -2.33
N PRO A 340 26.98 31.51 -2.12
CA PRO A 340 26.69 32.43 -3.21
C PRO A 340 27.85 32.42 -4.22
N GLY A 341 27.57 32.11 -5.49
CA GLY A 341 28.56 32.06 -6.57
C GLY A 341 29.07 30.66 -6.97
N ALA A 342 28.77 29.59 -6.24
CA ALA A 342 29.15 28.24 -6.67
C ALA A 342 28.34 27.77 -7.90
N ARG A 343 29.00 27.24 -8.94
CA ARG A 343 28.34 26.61 -10.08
C ARG A 343 27.60 25.36 -9.62
N ARG A 344 26.28 25.35 -9.80
CA ARG A 344 25.44 24.20 -9.43
C ARG A 344 25.54 23.09 -10.49
N PRO A 345 25.82 21.84 -10.10
CA PRO A 345 25.64 20.69 -10.99
C PRO A 345 24.17 20.60 -11.44
N ARG A 346 23.92 20.29 -12.71
CA ARG A 346 22.55 20.19 -13.27
C ARG A 346 21.65 19.18 -12.54
N HIS A 347 22.24 18.17 -11.92
CA HIS A 347 21.55 17.05 -11.28
C HIS A 347 21.39 17.21 -9.77
N LEU A 348 21.98 18.27 -9.18
CA LEU A 348 21.79 18.58 -7.77
C LEU A 348 20.46 19.29 -7.56
N ARG A 349 19.64 18.73 -6.68
CA ARG A 349 18.44 19.35 -6.15
C ARG A 349 18.65 19.75 -4.70
N GLN A 350 18.20 20.94 -4.36
CA GLN A 350 18.23 21.42 -2.98
C GLN A 350 16.86 21.28 -2.37
N VAL A 351 16.85 20.72 -1.18
CA VAL A 351 15.64 20.52 -0.39
C VAL A 351 15.76 21.28 0.91
N TRP A 352 14.63 21.78 1.40
CA TRP A 352 14.62 22.56 2.62
C TRP A 352 14.44 21.64 3.83
N CYS A 353 15.54 21.37 4.53
CA CYS A 353 15.53 20.52 5.71
C CYS A 353 15.29 21.28 7.02
N GLY A 354 14.93 22.56 6.95
CA GLY A 354 14.79 23.41 8.14
C GLY A 354 16.11 23.88 8.76
N PRO A 355 16.07 24.54 9.93
CA PRO A 355 17.23 25.15 10.56
C PRO A 355 18.18 24.14 11.22
N ARG A 356 17.70 22.92 11.49
CA ARG A 356 18.49 21.80 11.98
C ARG A 356 18.18 20.62 11.07
N PRO A 357 18.94 20.45 9.98
CA PRO A 357 18.71 19.35 9.07
C PRO A 357 18.97 18.04 9.81
N ASP A 358 18.04 17.11 9.66
CA ASP A 358 18.22 15.72 10.06
C ASP A 358 17.90 14.81 8.87
N GLU A 359 18.33 13.55 8.98
CA GLU A 359 18.16 12.56 7.93
C GLU A 359 16.68 12.32 7.62
N HIS A 360 15.83 12.33 8.63
CA HIS A 360 14.40 12.06 8.48
C HIS A 360 13.74 13.12 7.60
N ARG A 361 14.07 14.38 7.82
CA ARG A 361 13.53 15.51 7.07
C ARG A 361 14.11 15.60 5.68
N LEU A 362 15.39 15.29 5.51
CA LEU A 362 16.00 15.11 4.19
C LEU A 362 15.24 14.04 3.41
N LEU A 363 15.07 12.84 3.98
CA LEU A 363 14.34 11.74 3.36
C LEU A 363 12.90 12.13 3.02
N GLN A 364 12.21 12.84 3.90
CA GLN A 364 10.85 13.31 3.65
C GLN A 364 10.79 14.23 2.41
N GLU A 365 11.68 15.22 2.31
CA GLU A 365 11.72 16.11 1.16
C GLU A 365 12.20 15.39 -0.11
N VAL A 366 13.15 14.46 0.01
CA VAL A 366 13.59 13.60 -1.09
C VAL A 366 12.44 12.76 -1.61
N LEU A 367 11.64 12.12 -0.75
CA LEU A 367 10.50 11.30 -1.17
C LEU A 367 9.39 12.11 -1.85
N LEU A 368 9.35 13.43 -1.60
CA LEU A 368 8.45 14.36 -2.29
C LEU A 368 8.97 14.74 -3.68
N GLU A 369 10.26 14.56 -3.94
CA GLU A 369 10.93 14.86 -5.22
C GLU A 369 11.18 13.59 -6.06
N GLU A 370 11.73 12.55 -5.45
CA GLU A 370 11.90 11.19 -5.98
C GLU A 370 10.66 10.36 -5.68
N ARG A 371 9.80 10.30 -6.69
CA ARG A 371 8.48 9.69 -6.58
C ARG A 371 8.41 8.35 -7.27
N GLU A 372 9.50 7.80 -7.81
CA GLU A 372 9.51 6.53 -8.53
C GLU A 372 9.88 5.38 -7.57
N ALA A 373 9.10 4.31 -7.55
CA ALA A 373 9.22 3.22 -6.56
C ALA A 373 10.57 2.48 -6.65
N SER A 374 11.10 2.35 -7.86
CA SER A 374 12.42 1.77 -8.17
C SER A 374 13.58 2.69 -7.83
N THR A 375 13.33 3.88 -7.27
CA THR A 375 14.42 4.77 -6.86
C THR A 375 15.10 4.20 -5.63
N VAL A 376 16.40 3.96 -5.71
CA VAL A 376 17.28 3.63 -4.61
C VAL A 376 17.84 4.92 -4.04
N LEU A 377 17.52 5.20 -2.77
CA LEU A 377 18.10 6.27 -1.99
C LEU A 377 19.37 5.77 -1.32
N VAL A 378 20.50 6.39 -1.61
CA VAL A 378 21.80 6.09 -1.00
C VAL A 378 22.19 7.22 -0.05
N MET A 379 22.42 6.88 1.21
CA MET A 379 22.71 7.82 2.29
C MET A 379 24.08 7.51 2.90
N PRO A 380 25.04 8.45 2.87
CA PRO A 380 26.30 8.30 3.57
C PRO A 380 26.12 8.47 5.09
N PRO A 381 27.08 7.99 5.90
CA PRO A 381 27.11 8.29 7.33
C PRO A 381 27.39 9.79 7.57
N GLU A 382 26.97 10.31 8.73
CA GLU A 382 27.09 11.74 9.08
C GLU A 382 28.54 12.26 9.08
N ALA A 383 29.53 11.42 9.38
CA ALA A 383 30.94 11.78 9.39
C ALA A 383 31.75 10.91 8.41
N PHE A 384 31.66 11.22 7.11
CA PHE A 384 32.37 10.44 6.10
C PHE A 384 33.72 11.06 5.73
N ASN A 385 34.80 10.55 6.32
CA ASN A 385 36.16 11.05 6.12
C ASN A 385 37.06 10.08 5.30
N SER A 386 36.48 9.33 4.36
CA SER A 386 37.21 8.29 3.63
C SER A 386 37.53 8.67 2.18
N SER A 387 38.51 7.99 1.58
CA SER A 387 38.97 8.28 0.22
C SER A 387 37.86 8.06 -0.82
N LYS A 388 37.91 8.82 -1.93
CA LYS A 388 37.00 8.67 -3.09
C LYS A 388 36.82 7.21 -3.55
N LYS A 389 37.91 6.44 -3.58
CA LYS A 389 37.87 5.02 -4.00
C LYS A 389 37.06 4.16 -3.02
N ALA A 390 37.05 4.50 -1.73
CA ALA A 390 36.25 3.78 -0.73
C ALA A 390 34.75 4.06 -0.94
N ALA A 391 34.34 5.32 -1.08
CA ALA A 391 32.94 5.70 -1.33
C ALA A 391 32.34 4.95 -2.53
N ILE A 392 33.07 4.93 -3.66
CA ILE A 392 32.61 4.28 -4.89
C ILE A 392 32.45 2.76 -4.69
N ARG A 393 33.38 2.12 -3.96
CA ARG A 393 33.28 0.69 -3.66
C ARG A 393 32.06 0.40 -2.79
N VAL A 394 31.78 1.24 -1.79
CA VAL A 394 30.63 1.08 -0.91
C VAL A 394 29.32 1.25 -1.69
N VAL A 395 29.18 2.33 -2.47
CA VAL A 395 27.98 2.55 -3.31
C VAL A 395 27.76 1.39 -4.28
N ARG A 396 28.81 0.92 -4.96
CA ARG A 396 28.69 -0.23 -5.87
C ARG A 396 28.24 -1.50 -5.13
N ALA A 397 28.81 -1.77 -3.97
CA ALA A 397 28.43 -2.92 -3.15
C ALA A 397 26.97 -2.83 -2.67
N LEU A 398 26.51 -1.64 -2.29
CA LEU A 398 25.12 -1.41 -1.92
C LEU A 398 24.16 -1.65 -3.08
N LEU A 399 24.49 -1.14 -4.28
CA LEU A 399 23.66 -1.38 -5.47
C LEU A 399 23.63 -2.86 -5.85
N THR A 400 24.78 -3.55 -5.78
CA THR A 400 24.85 -5.00 -6.02
C THR A 400 24.02 -5.77 -4.99
N CYS A 401 24.07 -5.35 -3.72
CA CYS A 401 23.24 -5.94 -2.66
C CYS A 401 21.74 -5.79 -2.96
N LEU A 402 21.31 -4.63 -3.45
CA LEU A 402 19.90 -4.40 -3.81
C LEU A 402 19.45 -5.15 -5.07
N GLU A 403 20.35 -5.40 -6.02
CA GLU A 403 20.08 -6.24 -7.19
C GLU A 403 19.90 -7.73 -6.83
N VAL A 404 20.53 -8.17 -5.73
CA VAL A 404 20.46 -9.55 -5.22
C VAL A 404 19.34 -9.73 -4.18
N ALA A 405 18.98 -8.66 -3.47
CA ALA A 405 17.89 -8.67 -2.51
C ALA A 405 16.54 -8.83 -3.23
N ASP A 406 15.74 -9.79 -2.79
CA ASP A 406 14.42 -10.07 -3.35
C ASP A 406 13.54 -8.79 -3.34
N ASP A 407 12.76 -8.57 -4.40
CA ASP A 407 12.16 -7.28 -4.82
C ASP A 407 11.30 -6.58 -3.74
N SER A 408 10.97 -7.27 -2.65
CA SER A 408 10.04 -6.81 -1.61
C SER A 408 10.68 -6.13 -0.40
N LEU A 409 12.00 -6.24 -0.16
CA LEU A 409 12.64 -5.80 1.11
C LEU A 409 14.05 -5.22 0.93
N SER A 410 14.28 -4.46 -0.13
CA SER A 410 15.61 -3.99 -0.52
C SER A 410 16.12 -2.82 0.36
N PHE A 411 16.61 -3.14 1.56
CA PHE A 411 17.47 -2.32 2.40
C PHE A 411 18.86 -2.98 2.51
N CYS A 412 19.91 -2.21 2.24
CA CYS A 412 21.30 -2.66 2.36
C CYS A 412 22.09 -1.63 3.17
N GLU A 413 23.00 -2.11 4.02
CA GLU A 413 23.90 -1.26 4.79
C GLU A 413 25.34 -1.75 4.67
N ARG A 414 26.29 -0.82 4.50
CA ARG A 414 27.72 -1.11 4.43
C ARG A 414 28.54 0.09 4.85
N ASP A 415 29.44 -0.09 5.82
CA ASP A 415 30.34 0.97 6.29
C ASP A 415 29.60 2.26 6.73
N GLY A 416 28.41 2.09 7.34
CA GLY A 416 27.51 3.19 7.76
C GLY A 416 26.72 3.83 6.62
N TRP A 417 26.98 3.46 5.37
CA TRP A 417 26.14 3.85 4.24
C TRP A 417 24.90 2.96 4.17
N ARG A 418 23.77 3.57 3.86
CA ARG A 418 22.49 2.89 3.71
C ARG A 418 21.98 3.08 2.30
N ALA A 419 21.44 2.02 1.71
CA ALA A 419 20.73 2.09 0.44
C ALA A 419 19.35 1.45 0.62
N VAL A 420 18.30 2.16 0.22
CA VAL A 420 16.93 1.72 0.41
C VAL A 420 16.08 2.10 -0.80
N SER A 421 15.26 1.17 -1.29
CA SER A 421 14.30 1.49 -2.34
C SER A 421 13.14 2.34 -1.80
N VAL A 422 12.60 3.23 -2.64
CA VAL A 422 11.39 4.00 -2.31
C VAL A 422 10.20 3.06 -2.07
N ALA A 423 10.15 1.91 -2.77
CA ALA A 423 9.20 0.84 -2.50
C ALA A 423 9.32 0.31 -1.07
N ALA A 424 10.53 -0.05 -0.62
CA ALA A 424 10.76 -0.53 0.74
C ALA A 424 10.37 0.52 1.79
N LEU A 425 10.73 1.80 1.60
CA LEU A 425 10.32 2.89 2.49
C LEU A 425 8.80 3.09 2.55
N ALA A 426 8.11 2.91 1.43
CA ALA A 426 6.65 2.96 1.40
C ALA A 426 6.04 1.77 2.15
N CYS A 427 6.63 0.58 2.05
CA CYS A 427 6.23 -0.63 2.78
C CYS A 427 6.45 -0.51 4.29
N PHE A 428 7.51 0.13 4.77
CA PHE A 428 7.73 0.38 6.20
C PHE A 428 6.61 1.19 6.87
N ASN A 429 5.88 2.00 6.09
CA ASN A 429 4.71 2.74 6.58
C ASN A 429 3.39 1.94 6.53
N SER A 430 3.42 0.72 5.98
CA SER A 430 2.30 -0.21 5.95
C SER A 430 2.57 -1.38 6.89
N ASN A 431 1.76 -1.57 7.93
CA ASN A 431 1.85 -2.71 8.87
C ASN A 431 1.45 -4.04 8.21
N LEU A 432 2.17 -4.49 7.17
CA LEU A 432 2.08 -5.85 6.66
C LEU A 432 3.11 -6.72 7.39
N GLU A 433 2.75 -7.19 8.59
CA GLU A 433 3.58 -8.11 9.38
C GLU A 433 3.88 -9.44 8.64
N ALA A 434 3.05 -9.81 7.65
CA ALA A 434 3.22 -11.03 6.87
C ALA A 434 4.26 -10.94 5.72
N LEU A 435 4.72 -9.73 5.36
CA LEU A 435 5.69 -9.54 4.25
C LEU A 435 7.07 -9.09 4.72
N CYS A 436 7.23 -8.69 5.99
CA CYS A 436 8.50 -8.23 6.56
C CYS A 436 9.23 -9.35 7.31
N SER A 437 9.49 -10.49 6.66
CA SER A 437 10.48 -11.45 7.18
C SER A 437 11.88 -10.96 6.83
N TYR A 438 12.55 -10.33 7.79
CA TYR A 438 13.97 -9.99 7.68
C TYR A 438 14.81 -11.28 7.74
N GLU A 439 15.38 -11.69 6.61
CA GLU A 439 16.54 -12.59 6.61
C GLU A 439 17.81 -11.74 6.55
N ASN A 440 18.54 -11.68 7.66
CA ASN A 440 19.89 -11.15 7.67
C ASN A 440 20.81 -12.16 6.96
N THR A 441 21.07 -11.98 5.67
CA THR A 441 22.19 -12.61 5.01
C THR A 441 23.48 -11.87 5.37
N PHE A 442 24.03 -12.16 6.55
CA PHE A 442 25.45 -11.89 6.79
C PHE A 442 26.26 -12.85 5.90
N ALA A 443 26.84 -12.33 4.81
CA ALA A 443 27.92 -13.02 4.13
C ALA A 443 29.13 -13.06 5.08
N ALA A 444 29.19 -14.09 5.93
CA ALA A 444 30.36 -14.40 6.74
C ALA A 444 31.51 -14.80 5.82
N ARG A 445 32.73 -14.36 6.15
CA ARG A 445 33.94 -14.91 5.52
C ARG A 445 34.05 -16.40 5.86
N PRO A 446 34.58 -17.24 4.97
CA PRO A 446 34.96 -18.60 5.36
C PRO A 446 36.12 -18.51 6.36
N GLY A 447 35.89 -18.78 7.65
CA GLY A 447 36.99 -18.87 8.62
C GLY A 447 36.70 -18.79 10.12
N ASP A 448 35.58 -18.23 10.58
CA ASP A 448 35.42 -17.95 12.02
C ASP A 448 34.49 -18.94 12.75
N LEU A 449 35.03 -19.61 13.79
CA LEU A 449 34.36 -20.58 14.68
C LEU A 449 33.28 -19.92 15.59
N PRO A 450 32.18 -20.61 15.95
CA PRO A 450 31.11 -20.01 16.74
C PRO A 450 31.29 -20.20 18.26
N PHE A 451 31.02 -19.12 18.99
CA PHE A 451 30.76 -19.12 20.43
C PHE A 451 29.35 -19.66 20.72
N ALA A 452 29.25 -20.49 21.76
CA ALA A 452 28.03 -21.16 22.20
C ALA A 452 27.15 -20.31 23.14
N GLY A 453 25.83 -20.50 23.02
CA GLY A 453 24.85 -20.27 24.09
C GLY A 453 23.74 -19.25 23.80
N GLY A 454 22.47 -19.69 23.79
CA GLY A 454 21.31 -18.78 23.93
C GLY A 454 19.97 -19.26 23.34
N THR A 455 19.24 -20.05 24.14
CA THR A 455 17.76 -20.18 24.27
C THR A 455 16.80 -19.89 23.10
N GLN A 456 16.01 -20.91 22.74
CA GLN A 456 14.85 -20.81 21.84
C GLN A 456 13.66 -20.13 22.55
N GLY A 457 13.23 -19.00 21.98
CA GLY A 457 12.06 -18.22 22.39
C GLY A 457 11.78 -17.12 21.36
N GLY A 458 11.33 -17.53 20.17
CA GLY A 458 11.41 -16.76 18.91
C GLY A 458 10.54 -15.49 18.80
N GLY A 459 9.68 -15.19 19.78
CA GLY A 459 8.84 -13.99 19.79
C GLY A 459 9.42 -12.82 20.60
N ALA A 460 9.82 -13.06 21.85
CA ALA A 460 10.29 -12.02 22.77
C ALA A 460 11.70 -11.51 22.43
N ILE A 461 12.57 -12.38 21.90
CA ILE A 461 13.95 -12.03 21.56
C ILE A 461 14.01 -11.03 20.40
N LYS A 462 13.07 -11.06 19.44
CA LYS A 462 13.08 -10.14 18.28
C LYS A 462 12.78 -8.68 18.66
N ILE A 463 11.82 -8.46 19.56
CA ILE A 463 11.50 -7.11 20.06
C ILE A 463 12.63 -6.60 20.97
N LEU A 464 13.17 -7.46 21.85
CA LEU A 464 14.26 -7.10 22.76
C LEU A 464 15.59 -6.85 22.03
N HIS A 465 15.89 -7.54 20.93
CA HIS A 465 17.12 -7.34 20.16
C HIS A 465 17.11 -6.03 19.35
N LEU A 466 15.95 -5.64 18.78
CA LEU A 466 15.74 -4.33 18.15
C LEU A 466 15.85 -3.17 19.15
N ILE A 467 15.40 -3.39 20.39
CA ILE A 467 15.45 -2.40 21.47
C ILE A 467 16.86 -2.27 22.06
N ARG A 468 17.59 -3.39 22.25
CA ARG A 468 18.95 -3.39 22.82
C ARG A 468 19.99 -2.73 21.90
N LYS A 469 19.90 -2.93 20.57
CA LYS A 469 20.79 -2.25 19.61
C LYS A 469 20.58 -0.74 19.56
N SER A 470 19.38 -0.24 19.85
CA SER A 470 19.09 1.20 19.86
C SER A 470 19.58 1.89 21.14
N SER A 471 19.56 1.21 22.30
CA SER A 471 20.05 1.80 23.56
C SER A 471 21.57 1.95 23.61
N ASP A 472 22.30 1.02 23.01
CA ASP A 472 23.77 1.05 23.00
C ASP A 472 24.33 2.16 22.09
N ALA A 473 23.50 2.70 21.19
CA ALA A 473 23.83 3.80 20.29
C ALA A 473 23.28 5.17 20.75
N GLY A 474 22.71 5.28 21.96
CA GLY A 474 22.10 6.52 22.45
C GLY A 474 20.82 6.93 21.70
N HIS A 475 20.27 6.05 20.85
CA HIS A 475 19.03 6.30 20.15
C HIS A 475 17.84 5.94 21.06
N LEU A 476 17.05 6.95 21.37
CA LEU A 476 15.77 6.81 22.05
C LEU A 476 14.89 5.86 21.22
N VAL A 477 14.69 4.63 21.69
CA VAL A 477 13.63 3.76 21.16
C VAL A 477 12.35 4.58 21.18
N ILE A 478 11.70 4.77 20.03
CA ILE A 478 10.48 5.60 19.94
C ILE A 478 9.32 4.79 20.51
N VAL A 479 9.32 4.61 21.83
CA VAL A 479 8.24 3.98 22.59
C VAL A 479 6.91 4.72 22.37
N GLY A 480 6.95 5.98 21.90
CA GLY A 480 5.79 6.81 21.58
C GLY A 480 5.29 6.72 20.13
N ALA A 481 5.87 5.88 19.27
CA ALA A 481 5.35 5.69 17.92
C ALA A 481 4.03 4.92 17.98
N LEU A 482 2.98 5.47 17.34
CA LEU A 482 1.63 4.92 17.40
C LEU A 482 1.24 4.28 16.08
N ASN A 483 0.62 3.10 16.15
CA ASN A 483 0.00 2.49 14.98
C ASN A 483 -1.34 3.17 14.63
N ARG A 484 -2.01 2.67 13.59
CA ARG A 484 -3.31 3.20 13.11
C ARG A 484 -4.48 3.04 14.10
N LYS A 485 -4.30 2.26 15.17
CA LYS A 485 -5.26 2.12 16.27
C LYS A 485 -4.91 3.05 17.45
N GLY A 486 -3.89 3.90 17.34
CA GLY A 486 -3.38 4.71 18.45
C GLY A 486 -2.56 3.90 19.45
N GLN A 487 -2.15 2.67 19.11
CA GLN A 487 -1.43 1.77 20.01
C GLN A 487 0.08 2.00 19.89
N SER A 488 0.72 2.22 21.04
CA SER A 488 2.18 2.26 21.19
C SER A 488 2.77 0.86 21.35
N ALA A 489 4.10 0.75 21.40
CA ALA A 489 4.78 -0.51 21.73
C ALA A 489 4.29 -1.12 23.06
N LEU A 490 3.93 -0.28 24.05
CA LEU A 490 3.34 -0.74 25.32
C LEU A 490 1.97 -1.40 25.09
N HIS A 491 1.13 -0.84 24.23
CA HIS A 491 -0.19 -1.41 23.94
C HIS A 491 -0.08 -2.78 23.29
N LEU A 492 0.89 -2.96 22.39
CA LEU A 492 1.14 -4.25 21.75
C LEU A 492 1.67 -5.27 22.77
N ALA A 493 2.58 -4.88 23.66
CA ALA A 493 3.06 -5.73 24.75
C ALA A 493 1.93 -6.15 25.70
N GLY A 494 1.07 -5.19 26.11
CA GLY A 494 -0.09 -5.48 26.95
C GLY A 494 -1.12 -6.37 26.27
N ARG A 495 -1.42 -6.15 24.99
CA ARG A 495 -2.41 -6.95 24.23
C ARG A 495 -1.92 -8.38 23.97
N ALA A 496 -0.61 -8.57 23.90
CA ALA A 496 0.02 -9.89 23.76
C ALA A 496 0.18 -10.64 25.09
N GLY A 497 -0.20 -10.05 26.23
CA GLY A 497 -0.02 -10.66 27.55
C GLY A 497 1.44 -10.71 28.03
N PHE A 498 2.35 -9.94 27.41
CA PHE A 498 3.77 -9.92 27.78
C PHE A 498 4.02 -8.96 28.95
N HIS A 499 3.60 -9.36 30.15
CA HIS A 499 3.67 -8.54 31.36
C HIS A 499 5.08 -8.04 31.70
N GLU A 500 6.11 -8.88 31.51
CA GLU A 500 7.51 -8.49 31.76
C GLU A 500 7.96 -7.36 30.81
N VAL A 501 7.63 -7.47 29.52
CA VAL A 501 7.96 -6.47 28.50
C VAL A 501 7.16 -5.19 28.73
N LEU A 502 5.86 -5.31 29.07
CA LEU A 502 5.01 -4.18 29.41
C LEU A 502 5.55 -3.42 30.62
N ASN A 503 5.93 -4.12 31.70
CA ASN A 503 6.49 -3.52 32.91
C ASN A 503 7.84 -2.85 32.62
N TRP A 504 8.71 -3.53 31.86
CA TRP A 504 10.03 -3.01 31.50
C TRP A 504 9.95 -1.72 30.66
N LEU A 505 9.03 -1.69 29.67
CA LEU A 505 8.76 -0.52 28.85
C LEU A 505 8.09 0.60 29.65
N SER A 506 7.13 0.27 30.51
CA SER A 506 6.38 1.25 31.32
C SER A 506 7.28 1.98 32.31
N ALA A 507 8.29 1.30 32.88
CA ALA A 507 9.28 1.92 33.77
C ALA A 507 10.21 2.92 33.07
N ARG A 508 10.29 2.89 31.73
CA ARG A 508 11.23 3.71 30.91
C ARG A 508 10.51 4.69 29.98
N ALA A 509 9.21 4.51 29.77
CA ALA A 509 8.39 5.42 29.00
C ALA A 509 7.97 6.63 29.83
N GLY A 510 7.89 7.81 29.21
CA GLY A 510 7.28 8.96 29.87
C GLY A 510 5.81 8.70 30.21
N ARG A 511 5.31 9.30 31.30
CA ARG A 511 3.92 9.14 31.79
C ARG A 511 2.86 9.35 30.70
N GLN A 512 3.12 10.25 29.75
CA GLN A 512 2.26 10.49 28.58
C GLN A 512 2.06 9.26 27.67
N ILE A 513 3.05 8.37 27.57
CA ILE A 513 3.00 7.15 26.75
C ILE A 513 2.42 5.97 27.54
N VAL A 514 2.69 5.90 28.85
CA VAL A 514 2.10 4.89 29.74
C VAL A 514 0.59 5.09 29.86
N ASP A 515 0.16 6.34 30.02
CA ASP A 515 -1.26 6.74 30.15
C ASP A 515 -1.93 6.96 28.78
N LEU A 516 -1.19 6.76 27.68
CA LEU A 516 -1.74 6.91 26.34
C LEU A 516 -2.90 5.93 26.16
N ARG A 517 -4.02 6.44 25.66
CA ARG A 517 -5.18 5.65 25.27
C ARG A 517 -5.21 5.48 23.77
N ASP A 518 -5.45 4.25 23.34
CA ASP A 518 -5.66 3.95 21.94
C ASP A 518 -7.04 4.44 21.45
N HIS A 519 -7.38 4.19 20.18
CA HIS A 519 -8.67 4.59 19.60
C HIS A 519 -9.89 3.93 20.27
N HIS A 520 -9.68 2.85 21.03
CA HIS A 520 -10.72 2.19 21.82
C HIS A 520 -10.81 2.74 23.26
N GLY A 521 -9.97 3.73 23.59
CA GLY A 521 -9.90 4.30 24.93
C GLY A 521 -9.12 3.42 25.92
N ASN A 522 -8.47 2.35 25.46
CA ASN A 522 -7.73 1.41 26.31
C ASN A 522 -6.29 1.87 26.46
N THR A 523 -5.75 1.80 27.67
CA THR A 523 -4.30 1.94 27.89
C THR A 523 -3.61 0.59 27.72
N ALA A 524 -2.28 0.62 27.60
CA ALA A 524 -1.48 -0.61 27.60
C ALA A 524 -1.70 -1.49 28.85
N GLN A 525 -1.90 -0.86 30.01
CA GLN A 525 -2.20 -1.56 31.26
C GLN A 525 -3.57 -2.22 31.23
N MET A 526 -4.58 -1.58 30.65
CA MET A 526 -5.91 -2.17 30.47
C MET A 526 -5.85 -3.41 29.58
N TYR A 527 -5.03 -3.39 28.53
CA TYR A 527 -4.78 -4.58 27.72
C TYR A 527 -4.07 -5.69 28.49
N GLY A 528 -3.07 -5.36 29.31
CA GLY A 528 -2.42 -6.32 30.20
C GLY A 528 -3.42 -7.00 31.15
N GLN A 529 -4.30 -6.23 31.78
CA GLN A 529 -5.35 -6.77 32.67
C GLN A 529 -6.39 -7.61 31.93
N GLN A 530 -6.76 -7.22 30.71
CA GLN A 530 -7.69 -8.00 29.87
C GLN A 530 -7.07 -9.33 29.43
N ALA A 531 -5.79 -9.33 29.06
CA ALA A 531 -5.05 -10.55 28.73
C ALA A 531 -4.96 -11.47 29.96
N GLU A 532 -4.71 -10.91 31.15
CA GLU A 532 -4.67 -11.65 32.42
C GLU A 532 -6.03 -12.25 32.78
N ALA A 533 -7.13 -11.51 32.59
CA ALA A 533 -8.49 -11.99 32.82
C ALA A 533 -8.93 -13.11 31.85
N GLN A 534 -8.39 -13.12 30.63
CA GLN A 534 -8.61 -14.20 29.66
C GLN A 534 -7.80 -15.46 29.97
N PHE A 535 -6.73 -15.34 30.75
CA PHE A 535 -5.84 -16.43 31.13
C PHE A 535 -6.11 -17.01 32.53
N VAL A 536 -7.06 -16.46 33.29
CA VAL A 536 -7.55 -17.16 34.49
C VAL A 536 -8.27 -18.43 34.00
N PRO A 537 -7.83 -19.64 34.41
CA PRO A 537 -8.54 -20.87 34.07
C PRO A 537 -9.93 -20.79 34.70
N SER A 538 -10.95 -20.55 33.87
CA SER A 538 -12.35 -20.48 34.31
C SER A 538 -12.83 -21.88 34.73
N LYS A 539 -12.43 -22.31 35.92
CA LYS A 539 -13.16 -23.31 36.69
C LYS A 539 -14.44 -22.64 37.20
N ARG A 540 -15.57 -23.08 36.63
CA ARG A 540 -16.96 -22.92 37.10
C ARG A 540 -17.56 -21.50 37.02
N MET A 541 -18.39 -21.26 35.99
CA MET A 541 -19.86 -21.29 36.09
C MET A 541 -20.50 -20.56 34.90
N ALA A 542 -21.05 -21.33 33.96
CA ALA A 542 -22.22 -20.95 33.16
C ALA A 542 -22.94 -22.25 32.79
N GLY A 543 -24.26 -22.29 33.01
CA GLY A 543 -25.10 -23.47 32.89
C GLY A 543 -24.96 -24.15 31.53
N ALA A 544 -24.61 -25.44 31.58
CA ALA A 544 -24.43 -26.29 30.42
C ALA A 544 -25.78 -26.56 29.73
N GLN A 545 -26.02 -25.87 28.62
CA GLN A 545 -26.48 -26.61 27.44
C GLN A 545 -25.22 -27.15 26.79
N THR A 546 -24.89 -28.42 27.04
CA THR A 546 -23.91 -29.12 26.21
C THR A 546 -24.42 -29.06 24.79
N SER A 547 -23.72 -28.34 23.91
CA SER A 547 -24.13 -28.28 22.52
C SER A 547 -24.15 -29.71 21.97
N GLU A 548 -25.12 -30.05 21.11
CA GLU A 548 -25.22 -31.37 20.48
C GLU A 548 -23.89 -31.85 19.89
N VAL A 549 -23.09 -30.89 19.38
CA VAL A 549 -21.72 -31.08 18.89
C VAL A 549 -20.78 -31.63 19.96
N ASP A 550 -20.87 -31.21 21.22
CA ASP A 550 -20.01 -31.73 22.30
C ASP A 550 -20.33 -33.18 22.63
N VAL A 551 -21.61 -33.56 22.54
CA VAL A 551 -22.04 -34.96 22.74
C VAL A 551 -21.48 -35.83 21.62
N VAL A 552 -21.57 -35.38 20.36
CA VAL A 552 -21.01 -36.07 19.20
C VAL A 552 -19.48 -36.19 19.29
N LEU A 553 -18.78 -35.12 19.68
CA LEU A 553 -17.32 -35.15 19.82
C LEU A 553 -16.87 -36.07 20.95
N LYS A 554 -17.60 -36.12 22.07
CA LYS A 554 -17.32 -37.06 23.16
C LYS A 554 -17.55 -38.51 22.75
N GLN A 555 -18.64 -38.78 22.02
CA GLN A 555 -18.91 -40.10 21.46
C GLN A 555 -17.81 -40.49 20.46
N PHE A 556 -17.41 -39.57 19.58
CA PHE A 556 -16.32 -39.77 18.63
C PHE A 556 -15.00 -40.15 19.31
N LEU A 557 -14.61 -39.45 20.38
CA LEU A 557 -13.40 -39.83 21.15
C LEU A 557 -13.52 -41.19 21.82
N THR A 558 -14.73 -41.59 22.21
CA THR A 558 -15.00 -42.91 22.79
C THR A 558 -14.90 -44.02 21.73
N ASP A 559 -15.43 -43.76 20.54
CA ASP A 559 -15.41 -44.72 19.41
C ASP A 559 -14.01 -44.85 18.80
N PHE A 560 -13.20 -43.80 18.88
CA PHE A 560 -11.85 -43.75 18.30
C PHE A 560 -10.79 -43.44 19.36
N PRO A 561 -10.42 -44.41 20.22
CA PRO A 561 -9.47 -44.21 21.32
C PRO A 561 -8.02 -43.91 20.86
N THR A 562 -7.75 -44.06 19.57
CA THR A 562 -6.46 -43.65 18.97
C THR A 562 -6.40 -42.15 18.69
N VAL A 563 -7.52 -41.41 18.77
CA VAL A 563 -7.54 -39.96 18.63
C VAL A 563 -7.05 -39.33 19.93
N ILE A 564 -5.94 -38.60 19.84
CA ILE A 564 -5.27 -37.95 20.97
C ILE A 564 -5.52 -36.44 21.02
N GLY A 565 -6.09 -35.88 19.95
CA GLY A 565 -6.47 -34.47 19.87
C GLY A 565 -7.33 -34.16 18.65
N PHE A 566 -8.05 -33.04 18.72
CA PHE A 566 -8.79 -32.50 17.59
C PHE A 566 -8.88 -30.97 17.69
N VAL A 567 -9.12 -30.32 16.55
CA VAL A 567 -9.42 -28.89 16.44
C VAL A 567 -10.51 -28.70 15.37
N VAL A 568 -11.55 -27.94 15.69
CA VAL A 568 -12.58 -27.49 14.74
C VAL A 568 -12.28 -26.05 14.38
N ILE A 569 -12.11 -25.77 13.09
CA ILE A 569 -11.72 -24.47 12.55
C ILE A 569 -12.86 -23.95 11.68
N ASN A 570 -13.23 -22.68 11.82
CA ASN A 570 -14.22 -22.04 10.94
C ASN A 570 -13.59 -21.57 9.60
N SER A 571 -14.40 -20.94 8.76
CA SER A 571 -13.96 -20.41 7.45
C SER A 571 -12.94 -19.26 7.53
N ASP A 572 -12.82 -18.61 8.69
CA ASP A 572 -11.84 -17.55 8.95
C ASP A 572 -10.50 -18.08 9.48
N GLY A 573 -10.35 -19.40 9.62
CA GLY A 573 -9.13 -20.01 10.18
C GLY A 573 -9.03 -19.94 11.70
N ILE A 574 -10.14 -19.67 12.41
CA ILE A 574 -10.19 -19.53 13.86
C ILE A 574 -10.60 -20.86 14.51
N PRO A 575 -9.86 -21.38 15.50
CA PRO A 575 -10.26 -22.57 16.25
C PRO A 575 -11.48 -22.24 17.12
N THR A 576 -12.60 -22.93 16.85
CA THR A 576 -13.87 -22.76 17.58
C THR A 576 -14.07 -23.80 18.68
N LYS A 577 -13.50 -25.00 18.50
CA LYS A 577 -13.46 -26.08 19.50
C LYS A 577 -12.14 -26.85 19.39
N TRP A 578 -11.67 -27.40 20.49
CA TRP A 578 -10.47 -28.25 20.51
C TRP A 578 -10.54 -29.26 21.66
N HIS A 579 -9.68 -30.25 21.60
CA HIS A 579 -9.59 -31.31 22.60
C HIS A 579 -9.12 -30.77 23.96
N GLU A 580 -9.68 -31.27 25.07
CA GLU A 580 -9.41 -30.75 26.42
C GLU A 580 -7.94 -30.91 26.85
N SER A 581 -7.25 -31.95 26.38
CA SER A 581 -5.80 -32.14 26.63
C SER A 581 -4.89 -31.29 25.75
N MET A 582 -5.44 -30.56 24.77
CA MET A 582 -4.66 -29.74 23.84
C MET A 582 -4.60 -28.28 24.35
N PRO A 583 -3.41 -27.73 24.61
CA PRO A 583 -3.26 -26.31 24.91
C PRO A 583 -3.79 -25.43 23.78
N TYR A 584 -4.43 -24.30 24.12
CA TYR A 584 -5.03 -23.41 23.15
C TYR A 584 -4.04 -22.89 22.10
N GLU A 585 -2.82 -22.54 22.51
CA GLU A 585 -1.73 -22.12 21.62
C GLU A 585 -1.42 -23.14 20.53
N ARG A 586 -1.51 -24.43 20.88
CA ARG A 586 -1.32 -25.54 19.96
C ARG A 586 -2.52 -25.67 19.01
N ALA A 587 -3.74 -25.48 19.50
CA ALA A 587 -4.93 -25.44 18.65
C ALA A 587 -4.86 -24.30 17.61
N VAL A 588 -4.39 -23.11 18.02
CA VAL A 588 -4.15 -21.98 17.11
C VAL A 588 -3.06 -22.32 16.08
N THR A 589 -2.00 -23.00 16.49
CA THR A 589 -0.93 -23.44 15.58
C THR A 589 -1.46 -24.40 14.52
N TYR A 590 -2.23 -25.42 14.91
CA TYR A 590 -2.90 -26.31 13.97
C TYR A 590 -3.88 -25.55 13.06
N ALA A 591 -4.63 -24.59 13.60
CA ALA A 591 -5.57 -23.79 12.82
C ALA A 591 -4.86 -23.00 11.71
N ALA A 592 -3.77 -22.32 12.03
CA ALA A 592 -2.97 -21.56 11.07
C ALA A 592 -2.37 -22.47 10.00
N LEU A 593 -1.69 -23.55 10.40
CA LEU A 593 -0.98 -24.42 9.45
C LEU A 593 -1.94 -25.21 8.56
N MET A 594 -3.02 -25.77 9.12
CA MET A 594 -3.90 -26.67 8.39
C MET A 594 -4.89 -25.93 7.50
N SER A 595 -5.35 -24.73 7.87
CA SER A 595 -6.26 -23.94 7.02
C SER A 595 -5.60 -23.53 5.70
N ASP A 596 -4.38 -22.99 5.78
CA ASP A 596 -3.58 -22.63 4.60
C ASP A 596 -3.27 -23.86 3.74
N PHE A 597 -2.81 -24.94 4.37
CA PHE A 597 -2.47 -26.17 3.65
C PHE A 597 -3.68 -26.76 2.91
N VAL A 598 -4.83 -26.87 3.56
CA VAL A 598 -6.08 -27.36 2.96
C VAL A 598 -6.53 -26.46 1.80
N ALA A 599 -6.45 -25.14 1.95
CA ALA A 599 -6.80 -24.19 0.88
C ALA A 599 -5.91 -24.38 -0.36
N HIS A 600 -4.60 -24.61 -0.15
CA HIS A 600 -3.66 -24.94 -1.21
C HIS A 600 -3.99 -26.28 -1.89
N CYS A 601 -4.29 -27.33 -1.12
CA CYS A 601 -4.70 -28.63 -1.65
C CYS A 601 -5.96 -28.53 -2.53
N LYS A 602 -7.00 -27.79 -2.08
CA LYS A 602 -8.21 -27.55 -2.89
C LYS A 602 -7.88 -26.86 -4.21
N LYS A 603 -7.03 -25.84 -4.17
CA LYS A 603 -6.59 -25.11 -5.37
C LYS A 603 -5.81 -26.00 -6.34
N CYS A 604 -4.91 -26.85 -5.84
CA CYS A 604 -4.15 -27.78 -6.68
C CYS A 604 -5.04 -28.87 -7.28
N LEU A 605 -5.94 -29.45 -6.49
CA LEU A 605 -6.88 -30.48 -6.96
C LEU A 605 -7.80 -29.95 -8.06
N GLY A 606 -8.33 -28.74 -7.89
CA GLY A 606 -9.15 -28.07 -8.91
C GLY A 606 -8.41 -27.73 -10.21
N LYS A 607 -7.07 -27.70 -10.21
CA LYS A 607 -6.26 -27.57 -11.42
C LYS A 607 -5.99 -28.92 -12.10
N LEU A 608 -5.83 -29.98 -11.31
CA LEU A 608 -5.47 -31.31 -11.79
C LEU A 608 -6.70 -32.07 -12.33
N LEU A 609 -7.88 -31.87 -11.74
CA LEU A 609 -9.10 -32.55 -12.12
C LEU A 609 -10.00 -31.64 -12.97
N THR A 610 -10.25 -32.05 -14.21
CA THR A 610 -10.99 -31.26 -15.22
C THR A 610 -12.51 -31.39 -15.14
N GLY A 611 -13.07 -31.96 -14.06
CA GLY A 611 -14.51 -32.21 -13.90
C GLY A 611 -15.09 -31.63 -12.60
N PRO A 612 -16.26 -30.95 -12.63
CA PRO A 612 -16.83 -30.30 -11.45
C PRO A 612 -17.28 -31.26 -10.33
N ALA A 613 -17.60 -32.52 -10.65
CA ALA A 613 -18.09 -33.51 -9.68
C ALA A 613 -16.99 -34.32 -8.97
N GLU A 614 -15.76 -34.36 -9.51
CA GLU A 614 -14.63 -35.13 -8.94
C GLU A 614 -13.65 -34.23 -8.18
N SER A 615 -13.91 -32.92 -8.11
CA SER A 615 -12.93 -31.90 -7.70
C SER A 615 -12.97 -31.51 -6.22
N GLU A 616 -13.85 -32.10 -5.40
CA GLU A 616 -13.98 -31.71 -4.00
C GLU A 616 -13.02 -32.50 -3.08
N LEU A 617 -12.18 -31.77 -2.35
CA LEU A 617 -11.24 -32.34 -1.40
C LEU A 617 -11.99 -32.91 -0.18
N ALA A 618 -12.19 -34.23 -0.15
CA ALA A 618 -12.89 -34.89 0.94
C ALA A 618 -12.08 -34.86 2.27
N ASN A 619 -10.82 -35.31 2.23
CA ASN A 619 -9.92 -35.27 3.37
C ASN A 619 -8.45 -35.26 2.94
N VAL A 620 -7.58 -34.83 3.86
CA VAL A 620 -6.13 -34.94 3.74
C VAL A 620 -5.58 -35.67 4.95
N ARG A 621 -4.67 -36.62 4.73
CA ARG A 621 -4.03 -37.41 5.78
C ARG A 621 -2.53 -37.25 5.70
N ILE A 622 -1.90 -36.83 6.80
CA ILE A 622 -0.46 -36.57 6.89
C ILE A 622 0.10 -37.42 8.01
N ARG A 623 1.05 -38.31 7.72
CA ARG A 623 1.79 -39.05 8.75
C ARG A 623 3.03 -38.28 9.16
N THR A 624 3.26 -38.20 10.46
CA THR A 624 4.43 -37.57 11.07
C THR A 624 5.50 -38.62 11.37
N LYS A 625 6.73 -38.19 11.68
CA LYS A 625 7.82 -39.12 12.04
C LYS A 625 7.65 -39.67 13.46
N GLU A 626 6.90 -38.95 14.28
CA GLU A 626 6.56 -39.23 15.67
C GLU A 626 5.47 -40.31 15.79
N GLY A 627 5.05 -40.91 14.67
CA GLY A 627 4.06 -41.97 14.65
C GLY A 627 2.63 -41.47 14.86
N THR A 628 2.36 -40.19 14.62
CA THR A 628 1.01 -39.63 14.59
C THR A 628 0.53 -39.42 13.16
N GLU A 629 -0.79 -39.39 12.98
CA GLU A 629 -1.44 -39.04 11.73
C GLU A 629 -2.37 -37.86 11.95
N VAL A 630 -2.18 -36.79 11.17
CA VAL A 630 -3.05 -35.62 11.13
C VAL A 630 -4.04 -35.79 9.99
N ILE A 631 -5.33 -35.84 10.32
CA ILE A 631 -6.43 -36.02 9.37
C ILE A 631 -7.23 -34.71 9.33
N CYS A 632 -7.26 -34.06 8.18
CA CYS A 632 -8.04 -32.85 7.95
C CYS A 632 -9.25 -33.20 7.08
N VAL A 633 -10.46 -33.06 7.63
CA VAL A 633 -11.72 -33.26 6.92
C VAL A 633 -12.36 -31.90 6.69
N THR A 634 -12.79 -31.63 5.46
CA THR A 634 -13.43 -30.34 5.13
C THR A 634 -14.90 -30.54 4.83
N GLN A 635 -15.76 -29.77 5.48
CA GLN A 635 -17.20 -29.81 5.24
C GLN A 635 -17.74 -28.38 5.26
N THR A 636 -18.24 -27.92 4.11
CA THR A 636 -18.88 -26.61 3.94
C THR A 636 -17.98 -25.46 4.42
N GLU A 637 -18.16 -24.99 5.65
CA GLU A 637 -17.49 -23.82 6.25
C GLU A 637 -16.53 -24.20 7.39
N TYR A 638 -16.37 -25.50 7.68
CA TYR A 638 -15.54 -25.98 8.77
C TYR A 638 -14.48 -26.96 8.31
N ILE A 639 -13.35 -26.94 9.02
CA ILE A 639 -12.29 -27.94 8.90
C ILE A 639 -12.17 -28.63 10.26
N LEU A 640 -12.32 -29.95 10.29
CA LEU A 640 -12.01 -30.77 11.44
C LEU A 640 -10.60 -31.34 11.26
N VAL A 641 -9.70 -30.96 12.15
CA VAL A 641 -8.35 -31.53 12.25
C VAL A 641 -8.36 -32.54 13.37
N VAL A 642 -8.00 -33.78 13.08
CA VAL A 642 -7.90 -34.89 14.04
C VAL A 642 -6.44 -35.33 14.11
N ILE A 643 -5.91 -35.49 15.31
CA ILE A 643 -4.57 -36.04 15.54
C ILE A 643 -4.75 -37.44 16.13
N GLN A 644 -4.29 -38.43 15.39
CA GLN A 644 -4.40 -39.84 15.73
C GLN A 644 -3.01 -40.40 16.05
N ASN A 645 -2.90 -41.23 17.08
CA ASN A 645 -1.72 -42.01 17.38
C ASN A 645 -1.74 -43.33 16.59
N CYS A 646 -0.72 -43.54 15.77
CA CYS A 646 -0.57 -44.73 14.93
C CYS A 646 0.49 -45.72 15.44
N THR A 647 1.11 -45.45 16.59
CA THR A 647 2.21 -46.28 17.13
C THR A 647 1.72 -47.57 17.82
N GLY A 648 0.43 -47.65 18.16
CA GLY A 648 -0.13 -48.74 18.97
C GLY A 648 0.26 -48.70 20.45
N LYS A 649 1.07 -47.73 20.88
CA LYS A 649 1.43 -47.49 22.29
C LYS A 649 0.50 -46.44 22.92
N PRO A 650 0.23 -46.48 24.23
CA PRO A 650 -0.49 -45.41 24.91
C PRO A 650 0.24 -44.07 24.69
N TRP A 651 -0.51 -43.02 24.38
CA TRP A 651 0.06 -41.69 24.20
C TRP A 651 0.28 -41.01 25.56
N THR A 652 1.53 -40.70 25.89
CA THR A 652 1.90 -39.95 27.10
C THR A 652 2.24 -38.52 26.69
N THR A 653 1.60 -37.53 27.32
CA THR A 653 1.75 -36.10 26.97
C THR A 653 3.16 -35.55 27.29
N GLU A 654 3.98 -36.33 27.99
CA GLU A 654 5.33 -35.95 28.43
C GLU A 654 6.42 -36.23 27.38
N GLU A 655 6.16 -37.07 26.37
CA GLU A 655 7.18 -37.53 25.41
C GLU A 655 7.50 -36.51 24.30
N GLU A 656 6.65 -35.51 24.05
CA GLU A 656 6.89 -34.50 22.99
C GLU A 656 7.94 -33.44 23.36
N GLY A 657 8.35 -33.34 24.63
CA GLY A 657 9.31 -32.34 25.10
C GLY A 657 10.78 -32.77 25.11
N THR A 658 11.07 -34.07 25.00
CA THR A 658 12.40 -34.63 25.34
C THR A 658 13.08 -35.40 24.19
N ALA A 659 12.42 -35.62 23.06
CA ALA A 659 12.90 -36.53 22.00
C ALA A 659 13.97 -35.97 21.03
N ALA A 660 14.61 -34.83 21.31
CA ALA A 660 15.66 -34.27 20.44
C ALA A 660 17.11 -34.46 20.94
N ALA A 661 17.32 -35.17 22.04
CA ALA A 661 18.66 -35.43 22.59
C ALA A 661 18.85 -36.91 22.94
N GLY A 662 19.20 -37.74 21.95
CA GLY A 662 19.58 -39.13 22.20
C GLY A 662 19.62 -39.98 20.94
N GLY A 663 20.78 -39.98 20.27
CA GLY A 663 20.98 -40.76 19.04
C GLY A 663 22.44 -40.85 18.59
N GLU A 664 23.37 -41.09 19.52
CA GLU A 664 24.67 -41.72 19.23
C GLU A 664 24.80 -42.94 20.14
N GLY A 665 24.85 -44.13 19.56
CA GLY A 665 25.08 -45.38 20.30
C GLY A 665 24.36 -46.61 19.76
N SER A 666 24.68 -47.07 18.56
CA SER A 666 24.98 -48.48 18.21
C SER A 666 25.42 -48.60 16.76
#